data_AF-A0A1F7M407-F1
#
_entry.id   AF-A0A1F7M407-F1
#
_cell.length_a   1.000
_cell.length_b   1.000
_cell.length_c   1.000
_cell.angle_alpha   90.00
_cell.angle_beta   90.00
_cell.angle_gamma   90.00
#
_symmetry.space_group_name_H-M   'P 1'
#
loop_
_entity.id
_entity.type
_entity.pdbx_description
1 polymer ?
#
loop_
_entity_poly.entity_id
_entity_poly.type
_entity_poly.pdbx_seq_one_letter_code
_entity_poly.pdbx_strand_id
1 'polypeptide(L)'
;MTGHRAKQLVAAILLGAFWPQLALAQALAPAGVVTTITGTATVARASLPADQLPLRFKDPVFGRDTIRTGERAVVRVLLGGKALVTVREQSVFTVSEEAGRSQVGLETGKLAVAVARQRMRPGESIEVRTPNVIAAVRGTVAIFEILRASAQAVPGPVPVTSTLYVLKGSVEVLPRLPGTAAAGARLAALQAPVTVGALQSLSVTGTVFGPIRPIPPTQIAQILAGLKSAPQHQDTPEDTKKEVSSKQQAQATTLASLLAPDSGDSSVLGATTSAAALDTTTPTTTTPSTPILPPITGGTGSGANGLFENGGFETGTFAGWTKTGAGSVISALGSIEAPEGSYMAILHTGTGAVGNTTSTLTSGGIATGSVFRVKVKYNFLSNEFPSEAERFNDTLTIKVIDGAGATALQRTESRNTSFTSSTVSEETATAGGFTIMAGNGVTGWKEIDQTVVSTGSGLDSIFFEIKDLGDTIVDSAVLVDAVAILEDPPLYLLRDGSTLTRPAGTPLYEAVGRTESFDSLLIVCCGSSAVLGGPLLRATDSALTVPFSLLSAVQGGRVVSTSLDPLVQLAGGTYTLGREVGMLDLAGVASALDPDTGLVLGSDRPLQHAGTFLEATAATVSTHSVARLDTALLEASAPLLDLRQGSTMTASGHVADLSYQARVTSLGPLVRLDASTLSLGGAVVNVNASVFSGTGSLLALANGSTLNARLLASVSGGGLFSWSGPLATFTGAGNSINLTNSLCAGADCITAGGLRFALRNGAVAANVTVTNPTPFVGAAGTVNVAPTAAHFLVSGSGSRVTLAP
;
A
#
# COMPACT_ATOMS: atom_id res chain seq x y z
N MET A 1 97.26 0.73 19.69
CA MET A 1 96.87 1.31 18.39
C MET A 1 95.72 0.48 17.85
N THR A 2 94.48 0.91 18.05
CA THR A 2 93.79 1.87 17.15
C THR A 2 93.63 1.30 15.76
N GLY A 3 92.38 1.28 15.30
CA GLY A 3 92.13 1.67 13.93
C GLY A 3 91.72 0.54 13.01
N HIS A 4 90.51 0.74 12.47
CA HIS A 4 90.26 0.54 11.04
C HIS A 4 89.89 -0.88 10.56
N ARG A 5 89.24 -1.70 11.40
CA ARG A 5 88.50 -2.89 10.88
C ARG A 5 87.08 -3.11 11.39
N ALA A 6 86.48 -2.12 12.08
CA ALA A 6 85.07 -2.17 12.50
C ALA A 6 84.17 -1.12 11.81
N LYS A 7 84.65 -0.48 10.73
CA LYS A 7 83.91 0.56 9.99
C LYS A 7 83.40 0.13 8.60
N GLN A 8 83.54 -1.15 8.22
CA GLN A 8 83.06 -1.65 6.92
C GLN A 8 81.99 -2.76 6.99
N LEU A 9 81.56 -3.20 8.17
CA LEU A 9 80.45 -4.16 8.30
C LEU A 9 79.13 -3.55 8.83
N VAL A 10 79.12 -2.28 9.26
CA VAL A 10 77.89 -1.59 9.73
C VAL A 10 77.24 -0.77 8.61
N ALA A 11 77.96 -0.50 7.51
CA ALA A 11 77.43 0.25 6.37
C ALA A 11 76.52 -0.57 5.43
N ALA A 12 76.48 -1.90 5.56
CA ALA A 12 75.61 -2.77 4.75
C ALA A 12 74.27 -3.14 5.43
N ILE A 13 74.09 -2.84 6.72
CA ILE A 13 72.82 -3.03 7.44
C ILE A 13 72.01 -1.72 7.56
N LEU A 14 72.64 -0.57 7.27
CA LEU A 14 71.97 0.75 7.28
C LEU A 14 71.39 1.18 5.91
N LEU A 15 71.53 0.38 4.85
CA LEU A 15 70.89 0.63 3.54
C LEU A 15 69.58 -0.16 3.31
N GLY A 16 69.12 -0.95 4.29
CA GLY A 16 67.84 -1.69 4.22
C GLY A 16 66.68 -1.06 4.99
N ALA A 17 66.90 0.07 5.69
CA ALA A 17 65.90 0.71 6.56
C ALA A 17 65.41 2.09 6.05
N PHE A 18 65.71 2.43 4.79
CA PHE A 18 65.27 3.66 4.12
C PHE A 18 64.43 3.37 2.87
N TRP A 19 63.57 2.35 2.93
CA TRP A 19 62.35 2.43 2.14
C TRP A 19 61.36 3.30 2.93
N PRO A 20 60.92 4.46 2.39
CA PRO A 20 59.73 5.07 2.92
C PRO A 20 58.63 4.02 2.77
N GLN A 21 58.11 3.57 3.91
CA GLN A 21 56.82 2.92 3.93
C GLN A 21 55.89 3.88 3.20
N LEU A 22 55.43 3.49 2.02
CA LEU A 22 54.21 4.04 1.47
C LEU A 22 53.15 3.73 2.52
N ALA A 23 52.99 4.64 3.47
CA ALA A 23 51.77 4.79 4.22
C ALA A 23 50.71 4.96 3.13
N LEU A 24 49.99 3.88 2.84
CA LEU A 24 48.69 3.94 2.21
C LEU A 24 47.87 4.89 3.08
N ALA A 25 47.93 6.18 2.75
CA ALA A 25 46.89 7.12 3.12
C ALA A 25 45.63 6.53 2.51
N GLN A 26 44.88 5.78 3.31
CA GLN A 26 43.52 5.41 2.99
C GLN A 26 42.80 6.73 2.77
N ALA A 27 42.67 7.12 1.50
CA ALA A 27 41.90 8.29 1.12
C ALA A 27 40.51 8.09 1.72
N LEU A 28 40.17 8.89 2.75
CA LEU A 28 38.83 8.83 3.33
C LEU A 28 37.84 9.01 2.19
N ALA A 29 36.92 8.05 2.03
CA ALA A 29 35.87 8.17 1.05
C ALA A 29 35.07 9.46 1.34
N PRO A 30 34.76 10.28 0.32
CA PRO A 30 33.98 11.48 0.53
C PRO A 30 32.56 11.11 0.97
N ALA A 31 32.06 11.77 2.01
CA ALA A 31 30.70 11.62 2.52
C ALA A 31 29.66 12.21 1.56
N GLY A 32 30.06 13.17 0.72
CA GLY A 32 29.23 13.73 -0.34
C GLY A 32 29.99 14.63 -1.31
N VAL A 33 29.24 15.22 -2.23
CA VAL A 33 29.77 16.16 -3.24
C VAL A 33 28.89 17.40 -3.32
N VAL A 34 29.52 18.56 -3.49
CA VAL A 34 28.79 19.81 -3.71
C VAL A 34 28.23 19.86 -5.13
N THR A 35 26.91 20.00 -5.25
CA THR A 35 26.17 19.98 -6.52
C THR A 35 25.65 21.35 -6.94
N THR A 36 25.66 22.34 -6.05
CA THR A 36 25.34 23.74 -6.40
C THR A 36 25.95 24.67 -5.37
N ILE A 37 26.51 25.79 -5.82
CA ILE A 37 26.87 26.92 -4.96
C ILE A 37 26.40 28.21 -5.61
N THR A 38 25.68 29.01 -4.86
CA THR A 38 25.36 30.40 -5.19
C THR A 38 25.83 31.26 -4.01
N GLY A 39 26.48 32.40 -4.25
CA GLY A 39 27.09 33.21 -3.19
C GLY A 39 28.40 32.63 -2.64
N THR A 40 28.81 33.07 -1.46
CA THR A 40 30.07 32.65 -0.81
C THR A 40 29.82 31.55 0.22
N ALA A 41 30.66 30.51 0.23
CA ALA A 41 30.64 29.48 1.26
C ALA A 41 32.08 29.04 1.57
N THR A 42 32.33 28.70 2.84
CA THR A 42 33.62 28.17 3.29
C THR A 42 33.44 26.79 3.92
N VAL A 43 34.50 25.99 3.90
CA VAL A 43 34.58 24.69 4.55
C VAL A 43 35.80 24.66 5.47
N ALA A 44 35.58 24.28 6.72
CA ALA A 44 36.63 23.92 7.66
C ALA A 44 36.73 22.39 7.67
N ARG A 45 37.89 21.86 7.27
CA ARG A 45 38.13 20.41 7.17
C ARG A 45 38.44 19.84 8.54
N ALA A 46 37.98 18.63 8.82
CA ALA A 46 38.23 17.97 10.11
C ALA A 46 39.72 17.78 10.44
N SER A 47 40.56 17.58 9.41
CA SER A 47 42.02 17.45 9.56
C SER A 47 42.74 18.77 9.85
N LEU A 48 42.11 19.91 9.53
CA LEU A 48 42.65 21.27 9.66
C LEU A 48 41.54 22.25 10.07
N PRO A 49 41.03 22.19 11.32
CA PRO A 49 39.85 22.95 11.73
C PRO A 49 40.05 24.47 11.77
N ALA A 50 41.31 24.92 11.84
CA ALA A 50 41.67 26.34 11.93
C ALA A 50 41.59 27.08 10.58
N ASP A 51 41.69 26.35 9.46
CA ASP A 51 41.72 26.95 8.12
C ASP A 51 40.34 26.87 7.46
N GLN A 52 39.73 28.04 7.20
CA GLN A 52 38.53 28.13 6.39
C GLN A 52 38.91 28.24 4.92
N LEU A 53 38.64 27.18 4.15
CA LEU A 53 38.87 27.14 2.71
C LEU A 53 37.60 27.55 1.96
N PRO A 54 37.70 28.21 0.79
CA PRO A 54 36.53 28.49 -0.04
C PRO A 54 35.95 27.18 -0.60
N LEU A 55 34.64 26.99 -0.48
CA LEU A 55 33.92 25.83 -1.01
C LEU A 55 33.55 26.05 -2.49
N ARG A 56 33.81 25.07 -3.34
CA ARG A 56 33.55 25.13 -4.79
C ARG A 56 32.62 24.01 -5.26
N PHE A 57 32.02 24.21 -6.44
CA PHE A 57 31.20 23.19 -7.09
C PHE A 57 32.05 21.94 -7.41
N LYS A 58 31.47 20.75 -7.19
CA LYS A 58 32.12 19.43 -7.24
C LYS A 58 33.17 19.17 -6.16
N ASP A 59 33.35 20.06 -5.19
CA ASP A 59 34.24 19.75 -4.07
C ASP A 59 33.71 18.54 -3.29
N PRO A 60 34.60 17.60 -2.91
CA PRO A 60 34.25 16.55 -1.99
C PRO A 60 33.97 17.13 -0.60
N VAL A 61 32.98 16.58 0.07
CA VAL A 61 32.66 16.86 1.48
C VAL A 61 33.01 15.60 2.27
N PHE A 62 33.87 15.74 3.27
CA PHE A 62 34.34 14.64 4.11
C PHE A 62 33.60 14.61 5.45
N GLY A 63 33.68 13.46 6.14
CA GLY A 63 33.13 13.33 7.47
C GLY A 63 33.76 14.32 8.45
N ARG A 64 32.91 14.97 9.23
CA ARG A 64 33.19 16.05 10.21
C ARG A 64 33.59 17.40 9.60
N ASP A 65 33.35 17.61 8.30
CA ASP A 65 33.50 18.94 7.70
C ASP A 65 32.41 19.89 8.19
N THR A 66 32.81 21.13 8.51
CA THR A 66 31.88 22.21 8.85
C THR A 66 31.83 23.20 7.70
N ILE A 67 30.65 23.38 7.12
CA ILE A 67 30.40 24.31 6.01
C ILE A 67 29.64 25.52 6.54
N ARG A 68 30.11 26.71 6.17
CA ARG A 68 29.50 28.00 6.50
C ARG A 68 29.06 28.71 5.23
N THR A 69 27.79 29.10 5.16
CA THR A 69 27.25 29.88 4.03
C THR A 69 27.23 31.35 4.39
N GLY A 70 27.71 32.21 3.49
CA GLY A 70 27.64 33.67 3.63
C GLY A 70 26.24 34.23 3.43
N GLU A 71 26.13 35.55 3.34
CA GLU A 71 24.89 36.24 3.01
C GLU A 71 24.47 35.95 1.56
N ARG A 72 23.17 35.78 1.33
CA ARG A 72 22.56 35.41 0.04
C ARG A 72 23.11 34.13 -0.60
N ALA A 73 23.82 33.32 0.18
CA ALA A 73 24.41 32.08 -0.29
C ALA A 73 23.44 30.90 -0.22
N VAL A 74 23.53 29.98 -1.18
CA VAL A 74 22.81 28.70 -1.17
C VAL A 74 23.78 27.61 -1.59
N VAL A 75 23.89 26.55 -0.79
CA VAL A 75 24.75 25.40 -1.08
C VAL A 75 23.89 24.14 -1.16
N ARG A 76 24.13 23.31 -2.19
CA ARG A 76 23.53 21.98 -2.31
C ARG A 76 24.61 20.91 -2.23
N VAL A 77 24.43 19.93 -1.35
CA VAL A 77 25.33 18.79 -1.18
C VAL A 77 24.55 17.50 -1.40
N LEU A 78 25.08 16.63 -2.25
CA LEU A 78 24.58 15.27 -2.44
C LEU A 78 25.37 14.32 -1.54
N LEU A 79 24.74 13.86 -0.47
CA LEU A 79 25.33 12.96 0.52
C LEU A 79 25.09 11.50 0.13
N GLY A 80 26.16 10.71 0.12
CA GLY A 80 26.12 9.26 -0.16
C GLY A 80 25.39 8.86 -1.45
N GLY A 81 25.26 9.80 -2.41
CA GLY A 81 24.48 9.63 -3.63
C GLY A 81 22.95 9.53 -3.44
N LYS A 82 22.42 9.64 -2.22
CA LYS A 82 21.01 9.29 -1.92
C LYS A 82 20.20 10.40 -1.24
N ALA A 83 20.87 11.44 -0.73
CA ALA A 83 20.19 12.56 -0.10
C ALA A 83 20.73 13.91 -0.58
N LEU A 84 19.82 14.79 -0.97
CA LEU A 84 20.13 16.15 -1.35
C LEU A 84 19.87 17.07 -0.16
N VAL A 85 20.93 17.72 0.32
CA VAL A 85 20.86 18.71 1.40
C VAL A 85 21.04 20.09 0.78
N THR A 86 20.04 20.96 0.93
CA THR A 86 20.08 22.36 0.50
C THR A 86 20.16 23.26 1.71
N VAL A 87 21.17 24.11 1.77
CA VAL A 87 21.47 24.96 2.92
C VAL A 87 21.37 26.42 2.48
N ARG A 88 20.59 27.21 3.23
CA ARG A 88 20.34 28.63 2.99
C ARG A 88 21.43 29.50 3.62
N GLU A 89 21.49 30.76 3.22
CA GLU A 89 22.39 31.80 3.72
C GLU A 89 22.49 31.82 5.25
N GLN A 90 23.63 32.28 5.78
CA GLN A 90 23.89 32.42 7.22
C GLN A 90 23.68 31.12 8.03
N SER A 91 23.80 29.97 7.39
CA SER A 91 23.78 28.67 8.05
C SER A 91 25.18 28.14 8.33
N VAL A 92 25.28 27.40 9.43
CA VAL A 92 26.45 26.58 9.77
C VAL A 92 25.97 25.15 9.90
N PHE A 93 26.49 24.27 9.05
CA PHE A 93 26.12 22.86 9.09
C PHE A 93 27.36 21.96 9.02
N THR A 94 27.27 20.84 9.71
CA THR A 94 28.33 19.84 9.81
C THR A 94 27.84 18.52 9.26
N VAL A 95 28.64 17.87 8.43
CA VAL A 95 28.36 16.51 7.94
C VAL A 95 29.18 15.56 8.79
N SER A 96 28.59 14.52 9.36
CA SER A 96 29.33 13.48 10.06
C SER A 96 28.82 12.09 9.69
N GLU A 97 29.67 11.09 9.85
CA GLU A 97 29.31 9.69 9.63
C GLU A 97 29.73 8.90 10.88
N GLU A 98 28.76 8.28 11.54
CA GLU A 98 28.97 7.55 12.80
C GLU A 98 28.21 6.23 12.74
N ALA A 99 28.88 5.13 13.06
CA ALA A 99 28.31 3.78 13.03
C ALA A 99 27.58 3.41 11.70
N GLY A 100 28.06 3.92 10.55
CA GLY A 100 27.46 3.68 9.23
C GLY A 100 26.18 4.49 8.95
N ARG A 101 25.85 5.49 9.77
CA ARG A 101 24.73 6.42 9.55
C ARG A 101 25.27 7.80 9.15
N SER A 102 24.69 8.36 8.08
CA SER A 102 24.98 9.75 7.68
C SER A 102 24.20 10.71 8.59
N GLN A 103 24.92 11.62 9.24
CA GLN A 103 24.36 12.63 10.13
C GLN A 103 24.63 14.03 9.57
N VAL A 104 23.65 14.92 9.73
CA VAL A 104 23.73 16.33 9.33
C VAL A 104 23.40 17.19 10.54
N GLY A 105 24.39 17.89 11.08
CA GLY A 105 24.20 18.85 12.17
C GLY A 105 23.90 20.24 11.61
N LEU A 106 22.84 20.90 12.08
CA LEU A 106 22.55 22.31 11.81
C LEU A 106 22.69 23.10 13.12
N GLU A 107 23.57 24.10 13.15
CA GLU A 107 23.82 24.92 14.37
C GLU A 107 23.07 26.25 14.35
N THR A 108 22.88 26.82 13.16
CA THR A 108 22.15 28.07 12.90
C THR A 108 21.69 28.07 11.44
N GLY A 109 20.64 28.85 11.14
CA GLY A 109 20.13 29.05 9.78
C GLY A 109 19.03 28.07 9.38
N LYS A 110 18.94 27.78 8.07
CA LYS A 110 17.85 27.00 7.47
C LYS A 110 18.38 25.95 6.50
N LEU A 111 17.87 24.73 6.62
CA LEU A 111 18.36 23.57 5.88
C LEU A 111 17.19 22.69 5.43
N ALA A 112 17.19 22.29 4.17
CA ALA A 112 16.25 21.35 3.60
C ALA A 112 16.95 20.03 3.26
N VAL A 113 16.33 18.91 3.61
CA VAL A 113 16.80 17.57 3.26
C VAL A 113 15.73 16.88 2.44
N ALA A 114 16.12 16.39 1.26
CA ALA A 114 15.31 15.53 0.43
C ALA A 114 16.01 14.19 0.26
N VAL A 115 15.40 13.11 0.76
CA VAL A 115 16.01 11.79 0.77
C VAL A 115 15.29 10.86 -0.22
N ALA A 116 16.04 10.28 -1.16
CA ALA A 116 15.51 9.32 -2.13
C ALA A 116 15.44 7.93 -1.50
N ARG A 117 14.25 7.53 -1.02
CA ARG A 117 14.02 6.23 -0.35
C ARG A 117 14.54 5.05 -1.15
N GLN A 118 14.39 5.07 -2.47
CA GLN A 118 14.81 4.02 -3.40
C GLN A 118 16.33 3.78 -3.40
N ARG A 119 17.14 4.76 -2.97
CA ARG A 119 18.61 4.67 -2.91
C ARG A 119 19.12 4.37 -1.50
N MET A 120 18.22 4.03 -0.57
CA MET A 120 18.56 3.70 0.81
C MET A 120 18.41 2.20 1.07
N ARG A 121 19.31 1.66 1.87
CA ARG A 121 19.20 0.28 2.36
C ARG A 121 18.05 0.14 3.37
N PRO A 122 17.46 -1.04 3.53
CA PRO A 122 16.53 -1.32 4.63
C PRO A 122 17.18 -0.99 5.99
N GLY A 123 16.47 -0.24 6.85
CA GLY A 123 16.97 0.21 8.16
C GLY A 123 17.89 1.44 8.13
N GLU A 124 18.26 1.93 6.94
CA GLU A 124 19.07 3.13 6.81
C GLU A 124 18.23 4.40 7.02
N SER A 125 18.75 5.37 7.79
CA SER A 125 18.16 6.69 8.02
C SER A 125 19.25 7.75 7.99
N ILE A 126 18.87 9.00 7.69
CA ILE A 126 19.75 10.16 7.81
C ILE A 126 19.28 10.95 9.02
N GLU A 127 20.18 11.15 9.98
CA GLU A 127 19.86 11.88 11.20
C GLU A 127 20.18 13.37 11.03
N VAL A 128 19.16 14.23 11.13
CA VAL A 128 19.34 15.69 11.17
C VAL A 128 19.35 16.14 12.62
N ARG A 129 20.45 16.73 13.07
CA ARG A 129 20.65 17.18 14.46
C ARG A 129 20.57 18.70 14.51
N THR A 130 19.60 19.24 15.24
CA THR A 130 19.55 20.66 15.60
C THR A 130 19.97 20.85 17.06
N PRO A 131 20.00 22.08 17.61
CA PRO A 131 20.27 22.27 19.03
C PRO A 131 19.26 21.57 19.96
N ASN A 132 18.01 21.43 19.53
CA ASN A 132 16.91 20.94 20.37
C ASN A 132 16.38 19.57 19.99
N VAL A 133 16.63 19.08 18.77
CA VAL A 133 16.08 17.79 18.29
C VAL A 133 17.06 16.97 17.45
N ILE A 134 16.80 15.67 17.41
CA ILE A 134 17.35 14.72 16.44
C ILE A 134 16.18 14.21 15.61
N ALA A 135 16.26 14.35 14.30
CA ALA A 135 15.23 13.94 13.35
C ALA A 135 15.75 12.82 12.46
N ALA A 136 15.12 11.64 12.52
CA ALA A 136 15.43 10.54 11.62
C ALA A 136 14.65 10.70 10.31
N VAL A 137 15.37 10.96 9.21
CA VAL A 137 14.79 11.25 7.89
C VAL A 137 15.01 10.07 6.96
N ARG A 138 13.93 9.52 6.42
CA ARG A 138 13.97 8.41 5.46
C ARG A 138 12.86 8.52 4.43
N GLY A 139 13.22 8.79 3.17
CA GLY A 139 12.22 8.94 2.10
C GLY A 139 11.36 10.20 2.23
N THR A 140 11.86 11.21 2.94
CA THR A 140 11.10 12.38 3.37
C THR A 140 11.74 13.64 2.81
N VAL A 141 10.91 14.67 2.58
CA VAL A 141 11.32 16.04 2.28
C VAL A 141 10.98 16.91 3.48
N ALA A 142 12.00 17.36 4.20
CA ALA A 142 11.87 18.10 5.45
C ALA A 142 12.74 19.35 5.46
N ILE A 143 12.28 20.41 6.14
CA ILE A 143 12.96 21.69 6.28
C ILE A 143 13.13 21.99 7.77
N PHE A 144 14.34 22.38 8.15
CA PHE A 144 14.73 22.70 9.52
C PHE A 144 15.17 24.17 9.56
N GLU A 145 14.69 24.88 10.57
CA GLU A 145 15.00 26.31 10.78
C GLU A 145 15.34 26.55 12.25
N ILE A 146 16.44 27.25 12.50
CA ILE A 146 16.90 27.59 13.85
C ILE A 146 16.76 29.09 14.07
N LEU A 147 15.95 29.44 15.08
CA LEU A 147 15.74 30.80 15.52
C LEU A 147 16.38 30.97 16.91
N ARG A 148 17.22 32.00 17.06
CA ARG A 148 17.77 32.41 18.36
C ARG A 148 17.12 33.74 18.72
N ALA A 149 16.53 33.86 19.90
CA ALA A 149 16.01 35.15 20.36
C ALA A 149 17.16 36.18 20.46
N SER A 150 16.94 37.43 20.07
CA SER A 150 17.93 38.49 20.30
C SER A 150 18.04 38.74 21.80
N ALA A 151 19.27 38.87 22.33
CA ALA A 151 19.52 39.13 23.74
C ALA A 151 18.91 40.47 24.19
N GLN A 152 17.68 40.45 24.68
CA GLN A 152 17.05 41.56 25.37
C GLN A 152 17.23 41.36 26.88
N ALA A 153 18.19 42.09 27.45
CA ALA A 153 18.27 42.61 28.82
C ALA A 153 17.81 41.72 30.00
N VAL A 154 17.99 40.39 29.95
CA VAL A 154 17.82 39.49 31.11
C VAL A 154 19.05 38.58 31.23
N PRO A 155 19.67 38.42 32.41
CA PRO A 155 20.74 37.45 32.61
C PRO A 155 20.15 36.03 32.51
N GLY A 156 20.49 35.30 31.45
CA GLY A 156 20.06 33.91 31.26
C GLY A 156 20.45 33.36 29.89
N PRO A 157 20.43 32.03 29.69
CA PRO A 157 20.65 31.43 28.38
C PRO A 157 19.57 31.90 27.40
N VAL A 158 19.99 32.46 26.27
CA VAL A 158 19.10 32.85 25.18
C VAL A 158 18.37 31.60 24.66
N PRO A 159 17.02 31.56 24.64
CA PRO A 159 16.29 30.40 24.15
C PRO A 159 16.52 30.21 22.65
N VAL A 160 16.86 28.97 22.28
CA VAL A 160 16.97 28.52 20.89
C VAL A 160 15.69 27.76 20.55
N THR A 161 15.08 28.07 19.41
CA THR A 161 13.91 27.36 18.87
C THR A 161 14.31 26.66 17.58
N SER A 162 14.03 25.36 17.50
CA SER A 162 14.17 24.54 16.30
C SER A 162 12.79 24.27 15.74
N THR A 163 12.52 24.72 14.51
CA THR A 163 11.26 24.43 13.81
C THR A 163 11.52 23.48 12.66
N LEU A 164 10.72 22.41 12.60
CA LEU A 164 10.69 21.43 11.52
C LEU A 164 9.40 21.60 10.72
N TYR A 165 9.51 21.56 9.39
CA TYR A 165 8.40 21.48 8.45
C TYR A 165 8.56 20.24 7.58
N VAL A 166 7.57 19.36 7.54
CA VAL A 166 7.60 18.14 6.72
C VAL A 166 6.68 18.34 5.52
N LEU A 167 7.25 18.36 4.32
CA LEU A 167 6.49 18.61 3.09
C LEU A 167 5.98 17.32 2.43
N LYS A 168 6.73 16.22 2.58
CA LYS A 168 6.38 14.90 2.03
C LYS A 168 7.03 13.81 2.87
N GLY A 169 6.28 12.76 3.20
CA GLY A 169 6.74 11.67 4.08
C GLY A 169 6.51 11.98 5.55
N SER A 170 7.22 11.29 6.43
CA SER A 170 7.19 11.53 7.88
C SER A 170 8.60 11.58 8.46
N VAL A 171 8.74 12.22 9.63
CA VAL A 171 9.99 12.30 10.38
C VAL A 171 9.72 11.89 11.82
N GLU A 172 10.56 11.01 12.35
CA GLU A 172 10.60 10.72 13.79
C GLU A 172 11.54 11.72 14.48
N VAL A 173 11.03 12.41 15.50
CA VAL A 173 11.72 13.49 16.19
C VAL A 173 11.92 13.12 17.65
N LEU A 174 13.18 13.22 18.10
CA LEU A 174 13.59 13.01 19.48
C LEU A 174 14.19 14.29 20.07
N PRO A 175 14.03 14.55 21.37
CA PRO A 175 14.66 15.69 22.03
C PRO A 175 16.18 15.58 22.03
N ARG A 176 16.85 16.74 22.04
CA ARG A 176 18.29 16.85 22.25
C ARG A 176 18.59 17.95 23.26
N LEU A 177 19.49 17.64 24.21
CA LEU A 177 20.04 18.63 25.13
C LEU A 177 21.31 19.26 24.53
N PRO A 178 21.45 20.61 24.58
CA PRO A 178 22.72 21.26 24.31
C PRO A 178 23.76 20.84 25.35
N GLY A 179 24.97 20.47 24.91
CA GLY A 179 26.15 20.43 25.80
C GLY A 179 26.78 19.07 26.11
N THR A 180 26.12 17.91 25.98
CA THR A 180 26.81 16.60 25.98
C THR A 180 26.02 15.53 25.21
N ALA A 181 26.70 14.76 24.34
CA ALA A 181 26.07 13.67 23.58
C ALA A 181 25.43 12.58 24.47
N ALA A 182 26.02 12.36 25.66
CA ALA A 182 25.55 11.37 26.63
C ALA A 182 24.23 11.76 27.33
N ALA A 183 24.02 13.05 27.65
CA ALA A 183 22.77 13.50 28.27
C ALA A 183 21.59 13.47 27.29
N GLY A 184 21.83 13.81 26.01
CA GLY A 184 20.82 13.71 24.95
C GLY A 184 20.38 12.27 24.68
N ALA A 185 21.31 11.31 24.67
CA ALA A 185 21.00 9.89 24.49
C ALA A 185 20.17 9.32 25.65
N ARG A 186 20.46 9.73 26.90
CA ARG A 186 19.66 9.33 28.08
C ARG A 186 18.25 9.91 28.08
N LEU A 187 18.07 11.15 27.61
CA LEU A 187 16.74 11.75 27.50
C LEU A 187 15.91 11.13 26.36
N ALA A 188 16.54 10.88 25.21
CA ALA A 188 15.90 10.21 24.07
C ALA A 188 15.48 8.77 24.39
N ALA A 189 16.18 8.09 25.30
CA ALA A 189 15.79 6.76 25.79
C ALA A 189 14.58 6.78 26.75
N LEU A 190 14.25 7.93 27.33
CA LEU A 190 13.15 8.10 28.30
C LEU A 190 11.88 8.68 27.68
N GLN A 191 11.92 9.13 26.42
CA GLN A 191 10.80 9.77 25.73
C GLN A 191 10.54 9.08 24.40
N ALA A 192 9.28 8.72 24.13
CA ALA A 192 8.89 8.12 22.86
C ALA A 192 9.11 9.11 21.69
N PRO A 193 9.56 8.64 20.51
CA PRO A 193 9.69 9.49 19.34
C PRO A 193 8.36 10.16 18.96
N VAL A 194 8.40 11.47 18.69
CA VAL A 194 7.25 12.20 18.16
C VAL A 194 7.29 12.14 16.64
N THR A 195 6.24 11.59 16.03
CA THR A 195 6.14 11.49 14.57
C THR A 195 5.48 12.74 14.00
N VAL A 196 6.17 13.41 13.08
CA VAL A 196 5.65 14.56 12.32
C VAL A 196 5.39 14.09 10.89
N GLY A 197 4.13 14.11 10.46
CA GLY A 197 3.66 13.65 9.15
C GLY A 197 3.75 14.73 8.06
N ALA A 198 3.32 14.37 6.85
CA ALA A 198 3.34 15.28 5.71
C ALA A 198 2.43 16.49 5.94
N LEU A 199 2.86 17.66 5.45
CA LEU A 199 2.19 18.95 5.63
C LEU A 199 1.96 19.33 7.10
N GLN A 200 2.85 18.87 7.99
CA GLN A 200 2.84 19.23 9.40
C GLN A 200 4.13 19.92 9.81
N SER A 201 4.04 20.71 10.87
CA SER A 201 5.15 21.43 11.49
C SER A 201 5.20 21.18 12.99
N LEU A 202 6.43 21.25 13.52
CA LEU A 202 6.72 21.11 14.94
C LEU A 202 7.78 22.14 15.33
N SER A 203 7.50 22.93 16.35
CA SER A 203 8.47 23.86 16.96
C SER A 203 8.88 23.35 18.33
N VAL A 204 10.18 23.33 18.59
CA VAL A 204 10.76 22.86 19.86
C VAL A 204 11.67 23.95 20.42
N THR A 205 11.40 24.41 21.64
CA THR A 205 12.20 25.44 22.33
C THR A 205 12.85 24.82 23.56
N GLY A 206 14.19 24.76 23.58
CA GLY A 206 14.90 23.95 24.57
C GLY A 206 14.50 22.47 24.46
N THR A 207 13.91 21.92 25.52
CA THR A 207 13.38 20.54 25.57
C THR A 207 11.85 20.46 25.42
N VAL A 208 11.17 21.58 25.23
CA VAL A 208 9.70 21.64 25.20
C VAL A 208 9.21 21.52 23.76
N PHE A 209 8.43 20.47 23.48
CA PHE A 209 7.77 20.24 22.20
C PHE A 209 6.47 21.04 22.15
N GLY A 210 6.32 21.90 21.14
CA GLY A 210 5.04 22.53 20.83
C GLY A 210 4.05 21.54 20.21
N PRO A 211 2.78 21.94 20.05
CA PRO A 211 1.80 21.12 19.36
C PRO A 211 2.18 20.96 17.88
N ILE A 212 1.90 19.78 17.31
CA ILE A 212 1.99 19.56 15.87
C ILE A 212 0.90 20.40 15.19
N ARG A 213 1.29 21.26 14.25
CA ARG A 213 0.38 22.14 13.53
C ARG A 213 0.37 21.80 12.04
N PRO A 214 -0.81 21.74 11.39
CA PRO A 214 -0.88 21.63 9.94
C PRO A 214 -0.25 22.87 9.29
N ILE A 215 0.40 22.68 8.13
CA ILE A 215 0.96 23.74 7.31
C ILE A 215 -0.09 24.18 6.29
N PRO A 216 -0.66 25.40 6.40
CA PRO A 216 -1.58 25.92 5.39
C PRO A 216 -0.87 26.05 4.02
N PRO A 217 -1.55 25.78 2.89
CA PRO A 217 -0.95 25.90 1.56
C PRO A 217 -0.33 27.27 1.27
N THR A 218 -0.89 28.33 1.85
CA THR A 218 -0.40 29.71 1.74
C THR A 218 0.97 29.94 2.39
N GLN A 219 1.35 29.11 3.37
CA GLN A 219 2.64 29.20 4.07
C GLN A 219 3.76 28.44 3.36
N ILE A 220 3.45 27.50 2.45
CA ILE A 220 4.47 26.67 1.77
C ILE A 220 5.46 27.52 0.98
N ALA A 221 4.99 28.55 0.28
CA ALA A 221 5.85 29.45 -0.48
C ALA A 221 6.83 30.21 0.42
N GLN A 222 6.40 30.59 1.64
CA GLN A 222 7.24 31.26 2.64
C GLN A 222 8.24 30.30 3.27
N ILE A 223 7.83 29.06 3.57
CA ILE A 223 8.70 28.02 4.11
C ILE A 223 9.84 27.68 3.11
N LEU A 224 9.51 27.62 1.81
CA LEU A 224 10.48 27.38 0.73
C LEU A 224 11.30 28.61 0.32
N ALA A 225 11.02 29.79 0.89
CA ALA A 225 11.69 31.03 0.51
C ALA A 225 13.20 30.95 0.78
N GLY A 226 14.00 31.25 -0.25
CA GLY A 226 15.46 31.17 -0.21
C GLY A 226 16.06 29.76 -0.23
N LEU A 227 15.26 28.71 -0.43
CA LEU A 227 15.73 27.33 -0.68
C LEU A 227 15.73 26.98 -2.19
N LYS A 228 15.32 27.92 -3.05
CA LYS A 228 15.38 27.80 -4.51
C LYS A 228 16.71 28.34 -5.03
N SER A 229 17.47 27.51 -5.74
CA SER A 229 18.61 27.96 -6.56
C SER A 229 18.24 27.94 -8.04
N ALA A 230 18.74 28.91 -8.80
CA ALA A 230 18.64 28.90 -10.26
C ALA A 230 19.47 27.74 -10.84
N PRO A 231 19.08 27.15 -11.99
CA PRO A 231 19.91 26.18 -12.69
C PRO A 231 21.30 26.77 -12.97
N GLN A 232 22.35 26.09 -12.52
CA GLN A 232 23.73 26.56 -12.69
C GLN A 232 24.23 26.45 -14.15
N HIS A 233 23.49 25.72 -14.99
CA HIS A 233 23.73 25.58 -16.42
C HIS A 233 22.42 25.77 -17.18
N GLN A 234 22.45 26.57 -18.25
CA GLN A 234 21.31 26.79 -19.15
C GLN A 234 21.17 25.66 -20.19
N ASP A 235 22.23 24.88 -20.40
CA ASP A 235 22.28 23.75 -21.34
C ASP A 235 22.97 22.53 -20.71
N THR A 236 22.62 21.34 -21.21
CA THR A 236 23.30 20.09 -20.83
C THR A 236 24.67 20.05 -21.53
N PRO A 237 25.80 19.95 -20.80
CA PRO A 237 27.13 19.87 -21.39
C PRO A 237 27.25 18.70 -22.38
N GLU A 238 27.97 18.91 -23.50
CA GLU A 238 28.13 17.91 -24.57
C GLU A 238 28.73 16.58 -24.07
N ASP A 239 29.60 16.63 -23.06
CA ASP A 239 30.18 15.43 -22.47
C ASP A 239 29.12 14.56 -21.76
N THR A 240 28.14 15.20 -21.11
CA THR A 240 27.01 14.51 -20.47
C THR A 240 26.08 13.90 -21.52
N LYS A 241 25.87 14.59 -22.66
CA LYS A 241 25.09 14.04 -23.77
C LYS A 241 25.76 12.80 -24.36
N LYS A 242 27.09 12.82 -24.52
CA LYS A 242 27.87 11.66 -24.98
C LYS A 242 27.82 10.49 -24.00
N GLU A 243 27.89 10.74 -22.70
CA GLU A 243 27.83 9.68 -21.68
C GLU A 243 26.43 9.05 -21.56
N VAL A 244 25.37 9.83 -21.74
CA VAL A 244 23.99 9.30 -21.80
C VAL A 244 23.77 8.52 -23.10
N SER A 245 24.29 9.03 -24.22
CA SER A 245 24.22 8.34 -25.51
C SER A 245 24.96 6.99 -25.47
N SER A 246 26.17 6.95 -24.91
CA SER A 246 26.93 5.69 -24.78
C SER A 246 26.23 4.68 -23.85
N LYS A 247 25.61 5.15 -22.75
CA LYS A 247 24.80 4.30 -21.86
C LYS A 247 23.54 3.78 -22.56
N GLN A 248 22.84 4.60 -23.35
CA GLN A 248 21.68 4.15 -24.11
C GLN A 248 22.06 3.19 -25.24
N GLN A 249 23.21 3.39 -25.89
CA GLN A 249 23.71 2.51 -26.93
C GLN A 249 24.14 1.15 -26.36
N ALA A 250 24.76 1.13 -25.18
CA ALA A 250 25.06 -0.11 -24.45
C ALA A 250 23.78 -0.87 -24.07
N GLN A 251 22.76 -0.16 -23.56
CA GLN A 251 21.45 -0.75 -23.23
C GLN A 251 20.72 -1.31 -24.46
N ALA A 252 20.76 -0.59 -25.58
CA ALA A 252 20.19 -1.05 -26.84
C ALA A 252 20.91 -2.29 -27.39
N THR A 253 22.24 -2.38 -27.21
CA THR A 253 23.02 -3.53 -27.66
C THR A 253 22.73 -4.77 -26.82
N THR A 254 22.61 -4.63 -25.50
CA THR A 254 22.18 -5.72 -24.61
C THR A 254 20.75 -6.17 -24.89
N LEU A 255 19.86 -5.23 -25.22
CA LEU A 255 18.47 -5.55 -25.57
C LEU A 255 18.41 -6.26 -26.94
N ALA A 256 19.24 -5.88 -27.91
CA ALA A 256 19.34 -6.54 -29.20
C ALA A 256 19.89 -7.98 -29.09
N SER A 257 20.86 -8.22 -28.21
CA SER A 257 21.36 -9.59 -27.96
C SER A 257 20.34 -10.50 -27.28
N LEU A 258 19.38 -9.92 -26.54
CA LEU A 258 18.28 -10.64 -25.89
C LEU A 258 17.10 -10.92 -26.84
N LEU A 259 17.03 -10.23 -27.99
CA LEU A 259 15.92 -10.30 -28.95
C LEU A 259 16.28 -11.04 -30.25
N ALA A 260 17.52 -11.50 -30.41
CA ALA A 260 17.92 -12.28 -31.58
C ALA A 260 17.40 -13.74 -31.48
N PRO A 261 16.74 -14.28 -32.52
CA PRO A 261 16.24 -15.65 -32.52
C PRO A 261 17.37 -16.68 -32.70
N ASP A 262 17.30 -17.77 -31.94
CA ASP A 262 18.16 -18.95 -32.08
C ASP A 262 17.97 -19.61 -33.45
N SER A 263 19.04 -19.66 -34.24
CA SER A 263 19.18 -20.57 -35.38
C SER A 263 20.39 -21.45 -35.14
N GLY A 264 20.15 -22.71 -34.76
CA GLY A 264 21.19 -23.73 -34.63
C GLY A 264 21.74 -24.18 -35.99
N ASP A 265 23.04 -24.50 -36.08
CA ASP A 265 23.52 -25.88 -35.90
C ASP A 265 25.08 -25.96 -35.92
N SER A 266 25.59 -26.86 -35.07
CA SER A 266 26.81 -27.68 -35.09
C SER A 266 28.17 -27.17 -35.61
N SER A 267 29.21 -27.28 -34.76
CA SER A 267 30.32 -28.27 -34.93
C SER A 267 31.68 -27.89 -34.28
N VAL A 268 32.01 -28.58 -33.16
CA VAL A 268 33.26 -29.38 -32.95
C VAL A 268 34.59 -28.74 -32.46
N LEU A 269 35.19 -29.47 -31.48
CA LEU A 269 36.59 -29.49 -30.93
C LEU A 269 36.98 -28.46 -29.85
N GLY A 270 37.49 -28.84 -28.68
CA GLY A 270 37.96 -30.14 -28.19
C GLY A 270 38.25 -30.12 -26.68
N ALA A 271 38.23 -31.32 -26.09
CA ALA A 271 38.51 -31.63 -24.70
C ALA A 271 40.01 -31.51 -24.35
N THR A 272 40.35 -31.27 -23.08
CA THR A 272 40.92 -32.29 -22.17
C THR A 272 41.48 -31.71 -20.85
N THR A 273 41.30 -32.49 -19.77
CA THR A 273 42.11 -32.60 -18.53
C THR A 273 42.02 -31.45 -17.51
N SER A 274 41.95 -31.63 -16.19
CA SER A 274 42.10 -32.80 -15.31
C SER A 274 41.42 -32.46 -13.97
N ALA A 275 40.76 -33.44 -13.37
CA ALA A 275 40.43 -33.42 -11.94
C ALA A 275 41.67 -33.81 -11.12
N ALA A 276 41.84 -33.20 -9.94
CA ALA A 276 42.60 -33.78 -8.83
C ALA A 276 42.04 -33.21 -7.51
N ALA A 277 41.58 -34.13 -6.65
CA ALA A 277 41.23 -33.96 -5.23
C ALA A 277 42.48 -33.55 -4.42
N LEU A 278 42.50 -33.21 -3.12
CA LEU A 278 41.64 -33.32 -1.94
C LEU A 278 42.35 -32.40 -0.91
N ASP A 279 41.68 -31.61 -0.08
CA ASP A 279 41.87 -31.72 1.38
C ASP A 279 40.88 -30.89 2.20
N THR A 280 40.41 -31.57 3.23
CA THR A 280 39.63 -31.18 4.39
C THR A 280 40.38 -30.20 5.29
N THR A 281 39.71 -29.12 5.73
CA THR A 281 39.73 -28.67 7.13
C THR A 281 38.56 -27.72 7.41
N THR A 282 37.65 -28.16 8.27
CA THR A 282 36.67 -27.30 8.96
C THR A 282 37.40 -26.42 9.98
N PRO A 283 36.90 -25.21 10.26
CA PRO A 283 36.35 -25.01 11.59
C PRO A 283 34.96 -24.38 11.59
N THR A 284 34.20 -24.84 12.56
CA THR A 284 32.88 -24.43 13.01
C THR A 284 32.75 -22.93 13.27
N THR A 285 31.73 -22.31 12.69
CA THR A 285 31.09 -21.10 13.23
C THR A 285 29.58 -21.30 13.19
N THR A 286 29.01 -21.32 14.40
CA THR A 286 27.60 -21.46 14.72
C THR A 286 26.76 -20.34 14.12
N THR A 287 25.92 -20.65 13.13
CA THR A 287 24.81 -19.79 12.70
C THR A 287 23.64 -19.89 13.69
N PRO A 288 23.05 -18.78 14.14
CA PRO A 288 21.82 -18.83 14.92
C PRO A 288 20.68 -19.33 14.01
N SER A 289 20.05 -20.43 14.42
CA SER A 289 18.84 -20.95 13.81
C SER A 289 17.71 -19.95 13.99
N THR A 290 17.25 -19.37 12.89
CA THR A 290 15.95 -18.68 12.82
C THR A 290 14.84 -19.73 12.99
N PRO A 291 13.82 -19.49 13.82
CA PRO A 291 12.71 -20.43 13.92
C PRO A 291 11.92 -20.42 12.60
N ILE A 292 12.03 -21.50 11.83
CA ILE A 292 11.07 -21.84 10.79
C ILE A 292 9.83 -22.28 11.55
N LEU A 293 8.76 -21.48 11.54
CA LEU A 293 7.44 -21.96 11.96
C LEU A 293 7.09 -23.16 11.06
N PRO A 294 6.98 -24.39 11.59
CA PRO A 294 6.44 -25.49 10.80
C PRO A 294 5.00 -25.14 10.41
N PRO A 295 4.51 -25.57 9.24
CA PRO A 295 3.09 -25.50 8.93
C PRO A 295 2.31 -26.13 10.08
N ILE A 296 1.19 -25.51 10.47
CA ILE A 296 0.36 -26.04 11.55
C ILE A 296 -0.17 -27.43 11.15
N THR A 297 0.47 -28.47 11.69
CA THR A 297 0.01 -29.86 11.57
C THR A 297 -1.15 -30.08 12.53
N GLY A 298 -2.36 -29.73 12.08
CA GLY A 298 -3.59 -29.95 12.85
C GLY A 298 -4.78 -29.32 12.15
N GLY A 299 -5.37 -30.01 11.18
CA GLY A 299 -6.54 -29.53 10.45
C GLY A 299 -6.89 -30.38 9.23
N THR A 300 -7.00 -31.70 9.38
CA THR A 300 -7.75 -32.51 8.39
C THR A 300 -9.23 -32.24 8.61
N GLY A 301 -9.71 -31.10 8.07
CA GLY A 301 -11.09 -30.68 8.09
C GLY A 301 -11.39 -29.94 6.79
N SER A 302 -11.53 -30.68 5.70
CA SER A 302 -12.09 -30.13 4.46
C SER A 302 -13.58 -29.91 4.68
N GLY A 303 -13.99 -28.65 4.80
CA GLY A 303 -15.38 -28.23 4.91
C GLY A 303 -15.47 -26.95 5.74
N ALA A 304 -16.18 -25.94 5.21
CA ALA A 304 -16.57 -24.72 5.92
C ALA A 304 -17.49 -25.06 7.11
N ASN A 305 -16.92 -25.64 8.17
CA ASN A 305 -17.58 -25.85 9.45
C ASN A 305 -17.67 -24.47 10.12
N GLY A 306 -18.85 -23.88 10.11
CA GLY A 306 -19.03 -22.57 10.75
C GLY A 306 -20.37 -21.89 10.49
N LEU A 307 -21.29 -22.46 9.71
CA LEU A 307 -22.55 -21.77 9.45
C LEU A 307 -23.30 -21.50 10.76
N PHE A 308 -23.37 -20.22 11.06
CA PHE A 308 -24.19 -19.62 12.09
C PHE A 308 -25.66 -20.06 11.94
N GLU A 309 -26.32 -20.51 13.02
CA GLU A 309 -27.71 -20.97 12.97
C GLU A 309 -28.63 -19.83 12.49
N ASN A 310 -29.30 -20.03 11.35
CA ASN A 310 -30.32 -19.10 10.83
C ASN A 310 -29.81 -17.67 10.60
N GLY A 311 -28.61 -17.52 10.03
CA GLY A 311 -28.00 -16.23 9.70
C GLY A 311 -28.71 -15.39 8.63
N GLY A 312 -29.48 -16.04 7.75
CA GLY A 312 -30.39 -15.40 6.80
C GLY A 312 -31.84 -15.31 7.29
N PHE A 313 -32.12 -15.64 8.56
CA PHE A 313 -33.46 -15.53 9.15
C PHE A 313 -34.58 -16.35 8.48
N GLU A 314 -34.21 -17.33 7.66
CA GLU A 314 -35.10 -18.17 6.83
C GLU A 314 -36.08 -19.05 7.61
N THR A 315 -35.93 -19.19 8.93
CA THR A 315 -36.95 -19.83 9.78
C THR A 315 -38.15 -18.92 10.07
N GLY A 316 -38.12 -17.66 9.61
CA GLY A 316 -39.14 -16.65 9.92
C GLY A 316 -39.13 -16.20 11.39
N THR A 317 -38.10 -16.56 12.15
CA THR A 317 -37.96 -16.27 13.60
C THR A 317 -36.51 -15.93 13.94
N PHE A 318 -36.28 -15.37 15.13
CA PHE A 318 -34.94 -15.11 15.67
C PHE A 318 -34.28 -16.36 16.29
N ALA A 319 -34.57 -17.57 15.78
CA ALA A 319 -33.88 -18.77 16.23
C ALA A 319 -32.35 -18.60 16.07
N GLY A 320 -31.57 -18.95 17.09
CA GLY A 320 -30.12 -18.72 17.13
C GLY A 320 -29.69 -17.33 17.61
N TRP A 321 -30.64 -16.42 17.84
CA TRP A 321 -30.38 -15.02 18.20
C TRP A 321 -31.07 -14.61 19.50
N THR A 322 -30.42 -13.72 20.25
CA THR A 322 -31.00 -13.02 21.39
C THR A 322 -31.32 -11.58 21.00
N LYS A 323 -32.62 -11.26 20.92
CA LYS A 323 -33.10 -9.90 20.66
C LYS A 323 -33.47 -9.19 21.96
N THR A 324 -33.09 -7.93 22.08
CA THR A 324 -33.57 -7.02 23.14
C THR A 324 -34.18 -5.77 22.49
N GLY A 325 -35.34 -5.33 22.96
CA GLY A 325 -36.06 -4.20 22.37
C GLY A 325 -36.92 -4.57 21.15
N ALA A 326 -37.10 -3.62 20.24
CA ALA A 326 -37.96 -3.73 19.08
C ALA A 326 -37.27 -4.42 17.90
N GLY A 327 -38.03 -5.29 17.24
CA GLY A 327 -37.57 -5.97 16.04
C GLY A 327 -38.34 -7.25 15.75
N SER A 328 -38.35 -7.63 14.47
CA SER A 328 -39.14 -8.71 13.87
C SER A 328 -38.35 -9.38 12.73
N VAL A 329 -38.76 -10.56 12.30
CA VAL A 329 -38.32 -11.14 11.01
C VAL A 329 -39.42 -10.89 9.99
N ILE A 330 -39.06 -10.34 8.83
CA ILE A 330 -39.97 -9.88 7.77
C ILE A 330 -39.50 -10.38 6.41
N SER A 331 -40.40 -10.50 5.44
CA SER A 331 -40.03 -10.93 4.07
C SER A 331 -39.66 -9.77 3.15
N ALA A 332 -40.16 -8.56 3.42
CA ALA A 332 -39.88 -7.34 2.67
C ALA A 332 -40.25 -6.09 3.49
N LEU A 333 -39.64 -4.96 3.17
CA LEU A 333 -40.07 -3.62 3.58
C LEU A 333 -40.34 -2.80 2.31
N GLY A 334 -41.60 -2.82 1.84
CA GLY A 334 -41.95 -2.28 0.52
C GLY A 334 -41.25 -3.08 -0.58
N SER A 335 -40.52 -2.38 -1.44
CA SER A 335 -39.67 -2.89 -2.52
C SER A 335 -38.29 -3.37 -2.06
N ILE A 336 -37.94 -3.18 -0.78
CA ILE A 336 -36.70 -3.72 -0.22
C ILE A 336 -36.93 -5.18 0.17
N GLU A 337 -36.42 -6.08 -0.67
CA GLU A 337 -36.47 -7.54 -0.47
C GLU A 337 -35.18 -8.06 0.22
N ALA A 338 -35.29 -9.26 0.81
CA ALA A 338 -34.17 -9.98 1.43
C ALA A 338 -33.10 -10.36 0.38
N PRO A 339 -31.81 -10.01 0.60
CA PRO A 339 -30.71 -10.40 -0.27
C PRO A 339 -30.45 -11.90 -0.38
N GLU A 340 -30.79 -12.66 0.66
CA GLU A 340 -30.69 -14.11 0.72
C GLU A 340 -32.06 -14.69 1.09
N GLY A 341 -32.49 -15.72 0.36
CA GLY A 341 -33.71 -16.44 0.71
C GLY A 341 -34.98 -15.59 0.64
N SER A 342 -35.84 -15.69 1.66
CA SER A 342 -37.18 -15.10 1.70
C SER A 342 -37.41 -14.18 2.89
N TYR A 343 -36.52 -14.16 3.89
CA TYR A 343 -36.70 -13.44 5.13
C TYR A 343 -35.46 -12.61 5.48
N MET A 344 -35.66 -11.58 6.30
CA MET A 344 -34.61 -10.75 6.86
C MET A 344 -35.03 -10.23 8.23
N ALA A 345 -34.07 -9.86 9.07
CA ALA A 345 -34.35 -9.21 10.34
C ALA A 345 -34.55 -7.70 10.15
N ILE A 346 -35.46 -7.12 10.94
CA ILE A 346 -35.55 -5.68 11.17
C ILE A 346 -35.41 -5.39 12.67
N LEU A 347 -34.57 -4.42 13.02
CA LEU A 347 -34.48 -3.82 14.36
C LEU A 347 -34.77 -2.32 14.22
N HIS A 348 -35.46 -1.71 15.19
CA HIS A 348 -35.77 -0.29 15.14
C HIS A 348 -35.80 0.36 16.53
N THR A 349 -35.80 1.69 16.57
CA THR A 349 -35.75 2.47 17.82
C THR A 349 -37.13 2.88 18.34
N GLY A 350 -38.18 2.66 17.54
CA GLY A 350 -39.56 2.98 17.91
C GLY A 350 -40.19 2.09 18.97
N THR A 351 -41.53 2.01 18.92
CA THR A 351 -42.33 1.31 19.93
C THR A 351 -41.83 -0.12 20.18
N GLY A 352 -41.49 -0.42 21.43
CA GLY A 352 -40.96 -1.72 21.86
C GLY A 352 -39.44 -1.75 22.04
N ALA A 353 -38.72 -0.69 21.62
CA ALA A 353 -37.31 -0.53 21.94
C ALA A 353 -37.10 -0.30 23.45
N VAL A 354 -35.93 -0.68 23.96
CA VAL A 354 -35.57 -0.43 25.36
C VAL A 354 -35.46 1.07 25.57
N GLY A 355 -36.27 1.58 26.50
CA GLY A 355 -36.37 3.02 26.76
C GLY A 355 -36.83 3.83 25.54
N ASN A 356 -37.50 3.21 24.56
CA ASN A 356 -37.86 3.80 23.27
C ASN A 356 -36.67 4.42 22.52
N THR A 357 -35.48 3.86 22.69
CA THR A 357 -34.27 4.39 22.03
C THR A 357 -33.35 3.30 21.49
N THR A 358 -33.32 2.11 22.09
CA THR A 358 -32.29 1.11 21.76
C THR A 358 -32.87 -0.27 21.53
N SER A 359 -32.44 -0.91 20.45
CA SER A 359 -32.73 -2.31 20.16
C SER A 359 -31.45 -3.04 19.76
N THR A 360 -31.29 -4.28 20.20
CA THR A 360 -30.11 -5.09 19.94
C THR A 360 -30.46 -6.49 19.48
N LEU A 361 -29.55 -7.07 18.70
CA LEU A 361 -29.59 -8.46 18.27
C LEU A 361 -28.19 -9.04 18.43
N THR A 362 -28.09 -10.12 19.20
CA THR A 362 -26.80 -10.77 19.49
C THR A 362 -26.89 -12.24 19.13
N SER A 363 -25.87 -12.76 18.46
CA SER A 363 -25.74 -14.20 18.26
C SER A 363 -25.43 -14.93 19.58
N GLY A 364 -25.66 -16.25 19.60
CA GLY A 364 -24.98 -17.11 20.57
C GLY A 364 -23.47 -17.23 20.30
N GLY A 365 -22.78 -18.03 21.13
CA GLY A 365 -21.37 -18.40 20.96
C GLY A 365 -21.09 -18.95 19.56
N ILE A 366 -20.17 -18.35 18.82
CA ILE A 366 -19.99 -18.64 17.38
C ILE A 366 -19.04 -19.81 17.12
N ALA A 367 -17.74 -19.63 17.33
CA ALA A 367 -16.76 -20.57 16.76
C ALA A 367 -15.40 -20.56 17.46
N THR A 368 -14.77 -21.73 17.51
CA THR A 368 -13.44 -21.94 18.10
C THR A 368 -12.38 -21.84 17.01
N GLY A 369 -11.41 -20.93 17.14
CA GLY A 369 -10.42 -20.79 16.06
C GLY A 369 -9.64 -19.49 16.15
N SER A 370 -8.76 -19.28 15.17
CA SER A 370 -7.92 -18.07 15.11
C SER A 370 -8.28 -17.12 13.98
N VAL A 371 -8.83 -17.62 12.88
CA VAL A 371 -9.10 -16.81 11.69
C VAL A 371 -10.48 -17.17 11.17
N PHE A 372 -11.25 -16.13 10.85
CA PHE A 372 -12.63 -16.24 10.41
C PHE A 372 -12.91 -15.30 9.26
N ARG A 373 -13.78 -15.69 8.35
CA ARG A 373 -14.41 -14.79 7.39
C ARG A 373 -15.79 -14.40 7.89
N VAL A 374 -16.00 -13.10 8.12
CA VAL A 374 -17.28 -12.56 8.59
C VAL A 374 -18.00 -11.88 7.43
N LYS A 375 -19.22 -12.35 7.14
CA LYS A 375 -20.14 -11.86 6.11
C LYS A 375 -21.43 -11.35 6.75
N VAL A 376 -21.88 -10.16 6.39
CA VAL A 376 -23.14 -9.54 6.85
C VAL A 376 -23.67 -8.61 5.77
N LYS A 377 -24.94 -8.72 5.40
CA LYS A 377 -25.64 -7.67 4.64
C LYS A 377 -26.54 -6.86 5.55
N TYR A 378 -26.48 -5.54 5.43
CA TYR A 378 -27.31 -4.65 6.22
C TYR A 378 -27.78 -3.43 5.43
N ASN A 379 -28.93 -2.87 5.77
CA ASN A 379 -29.44 -1.62 5.21
C ASN A 379 -29.87 -0.73 6.37
N PHE A 380 -29.26 0.45 6.50
CA PHE A 380 -29.56 1.40 7.55
C PHE A 380 -30.61 2.41 7.06
N LEU A 381 -31.66 2.62 7.85
CA LEU A 381 -32.80 3.47 7.54
C LEU A 381 -33.01 4.48 8.66
N SER A 382 -33.38 5.71 8.31
CA SER A 382 -33.67 6.74 9.31
C SER A 382 -34.75 7.69 8.84
N ASN A 383 -35.80 7.87 9.65
CA ASN A 383 -36.81 8.89 9.39
C ASN A 383 -36.35 10.30 9.77
N GLU A 384 -35.20 10.43 10.44
CA GLU A 384 -34.64 11.72 10.82
C GLU A 384 -33.96 12.41 9.62
N PHE A 385 -33.55 11.65 8.60
CA PHE A 385 -33.00 12.21 7.37
C PHE A 385 -34.11 12.45 6.34
N PRO A 386 -34.15 13.60 5.63
CA PRO A 386 -33.23 14.74 5.73
C PRO A 386 -33.68 15.85 6.70
N SER A 387 -34.89 15.76 7.27
CA SER A 387 -35.58 16.90 7.89
C SER A 387 -35.11 17.29 9.27
N GLU A 388 -34.66 16.32 10.07
CA GLU A 388 -34.29 16.58 11.47
C GLU A 388 -32.90 17.22 11.59
N ALA A 389 -32.71 17.95 12.69
CA ALA A 389 -31.44 18.61 13.00
C ALA A 389 -30.32 17.60 13.23
N GLU A 390 -29.08 17.94 12.85
CA GLU A 390 -27.90 17.04 12.95
C GLU A 390 -27.56 16.55 14.37
N ARG A 391 -28.17 17.09 15.42
CA ARG A 391 -28.03 16.56 16.79
C ARG A 391 -28.77 15.23 17.00
N PHE A 392 -29.77 14.98 16.16
CA PHE A 392 -30.57 13.76 16.05
C PHE A 392 -29.80 12.82 15.12
N ASN A 393 -28.79 12.15 15.70
CA ASN A 393 -27.79 11.42 14.93
C ASN A 393 -27.83 9.95 15.30
N ASP A 394 -28.92 9.30 14.93
CA ASP A 394 -29.11 7.88 15.17
C ASP A 394 -27.97 7.05 14.61
N THR A 395 -27.65 5.97 15.31
CA THR A 395 -26.50 5.12 15.02
C THR A 395 -26.88 3.67 14.90
N LEU A 396 -26.27 3.00 13.92
CA LEU A 396 -26.18 1.54 13.85
C LEU A 396 -24.75 1.15 14.18
N THR A 397 -24.56 0.21 15.09
CA THR A 397 -23.27 -0.39 15.40
C THR A 397 -23.34 -1.90 15.25
N ILE A 398 -22.45 -2.46 14.43
CA ILE A 398 -22.27 -3.89 14.22
C ILE A 398 -20.89 -4.26 14.76
N LYS A 399 -20.80 -5.20 15.69
CA LYS A 399 -19.56 -5.66 16.30
C LYS A 399 -19.42 -7.17 16.18
N VAL A 400 -18.19 -7.63 15.99
CA VAL A 400 -17.81 -9.02 16.28
C VAL A 400 -16.94 -8.99 17.52
N ILE A 401 -17.32 -9.78 18.51
CA ILE A 401 -16.67 -9.89 19.81
C ILE A 401 -15.92 -11.22 19.83
N ASP A 402 -14.66 -11.20 20.26
CA ASP A 402 -13.87 -12.41 20.43
C ASP A 402 -14.16 -13.11 21.77
N GLY A 403 -13.68 -14.35 21.93
CA GLY A 403 -13.84 -15.12 23.17
C GLY A 403 -13.16 -14.50 24.40
N ALA A 404 -12.34 -13.45 24.24
CA ALA A 404 -11.74 -12.69 25.33
C ALA A 404 -12.56 -11.44 25.70
N GLY A 405 -13.67 -11.18 24.99
CA GLY A 405 -14.53 -10.01 25.14
C GLY A 405 -14.03 -8.76 24.41
N ALA A 406 -12.99 -8.86 23.58
CA ALA A 406 -12.49 -7.74 22.79
C ALA A 406 -13.24 -7.62 21.46
N THR A 407 -13.42 -6.39 20.98
CA THR A 407 -14.02 -6.11 19.68
C THR A 407 -13.03 -6.46 18.56
N ALA A 408 -13.25 -7.58 17.88
CA ALA A 408 -12.43 -8.06 16.77
C ALA A 408 -12.75 -7.33 15.45
N LEU A 409 -14.00 -6.88 15.29
CA LEU A 409 -14.47 -6.08 14.17
C LEU A 409 -15.54 -5.11 14.65
N GLN A 410 -15.56 -3.89 14.13
CA GLN A 410 -16.66 -2.94 14.32
C GLN A 410 -16.97 -2.18 13.03
N ARG A 411 -18.25 -2.00 12.76
CA ARG A 411 -18.80 -1.07 11.79
C ARG A 411 -19.84 -0.19 12.45
N THR A 412 -19.80 1.09 12.14
CA THR A 412 -20.75 2.07 12.66
C THR A 412 -21.25 2.92 11.51
N GLU A 413 -22.56 3.04 11.41
CA GLU A 413 -23.25 4.01 10.57
C GLU A 413 -23.87 5.07 11.46
N SER A 414 -23.96 6.29 10.95
CA SER A 414 -24.71 7.36 11.63
C SER A 414 -25.55 8.15 10.65
N ARG A 415 -26.70 8.65 11.10
CA ARG A 415 -27.61 9.44 10.27
C ARG A 415 -26.90 10.59 9.55
N ASN A 416 -26.02 11.31 10.25
CA ASN A 416 -25.32 12.46 9.68
C ASN A 416 -24.33 12.15 8.55
N THR A 417 -23.84 10.90 8.48
CA THR A 417 -22.77 10.54 7.54
C THR A 417 -23.17 9.47 6.52
N SER A 418 -24.27 8.76 6.78
CA SER A 418 -24.68 7.60 5.98
C SER A 418 -25.62 7.95 4.83
N PHE A 419 -26.27 9.12 4.89
CA PHE A 419 -27.30 9.52 3.94
C PHE A 419 -26.92 10.77 3.15
N THR A 420 -27.39 10.81 1.91
CA THR A 420 -27.34 11.95 0.99
C THR A 420 -28.72 12.12 0.37
N SER A 421 -28.97 13.20 -0.37
CA SER A 421 -30.20 13.38 -1.14
C SER A 421 -30.46 12.30 -2.20
N SER A 422 -29.45 11.46 -2.51
CA SER A 422 -29.56 10.35 -3.46
C SER A 422 -29.77 8.98 -2.81
N THR A 423 -29.80 8.90 -1.48
CA THR A 423 -29.95 7.65 -0.72
C THR A 423 -31.19 7.77 0.17
N VAL A 424 -32.35 7.88 -0.48
CA VAL A 424 -33.66 8.04 0.17
C VAL A 424 -34.65 7.01 -0.35
N SER A 425 -35.65 6.67 0.46
CA SER A 425 -36.72 5.75 0.09
C SER A 425 -37.58 6.36 -1.01
N GLU A 426 -37.89 5.58 -2.05
CA GLU A 426 -38.78 6.03 -3.12
C GLU A 426 -40.27 5.93 -2.74
N GLU A 427 -40.58 5.18 -1.67
CA GLU A 427 -41.95 4.94 -1.21
C GLU A 427 -42.06 4.95 0.31
N THR A 428 -43.30 5.05 0.80
CA THR A 428 -43.62 4.82 2.21
C THR A 428 -43.96 3.34 2.40
N ALA A 429 -43.27 2.68 3.33
CA ALA A 429 -43.44 1.25 3.58
C ALA A 429 -43.46 0.94 5.08
N THR A 430 -44.27 -0.04 5.47
CA THR A 430 -44.44 -0.47 6.87
C THR A 430 -44.28 -1.98 6.99
N ALA A 431 -43.39 -2.43 7.86
CA ALA A 431 -43.23 -3.83 8.23
C ALA A 431 -42.56 -3.96 9.60
N GLY A 432 -42.83 -5.07 10.30
CA GLY A 432 -42.11 -5.43 11.52
C GLY A 432 -42.19 -4.43 12.68
N GLY A 433 -43.18 -3.52 12.68
CA GLY A 433 -43.36 -2.47 13.70
C GLY A 433 -42.75 -1.11 13.34
N PHE A 434 -42.12 -0.99 12.17
CA PHE A 434 -41.47 0.23 11.69
C PHE A 434 -42.10 0.74 10.39
N THR A 435 -42.10 2.06 10.20
CA THR A 435 -42.52 2.70 8.93
C THR A 435 -41.40 3.61 8.44
N ILE A 436 -40.93 3.40 7.21
CA ILE A 436 -40.05 4.34 6.49
C ILE A 436 -40.93 5.22 5.60
N MET A 437 -40.74 6.54 5.64
CA MET A 437 -41.49 7.46 4.78
C MET A 437 -40.76 7.66 3.43
N ALA A 438 -41.53 7.89 2.36
CA ALA A 438 -40.98 8.31 1.08
C ALA A 438 -40.14 9.59 1.25
N GLY A 439 -38.94 9.61 0.69
CA GLY A 439 -37.98 10.70 0.80
C GLY A 439 -37.06 10.64 2.03
N ASN A 440 -37.23 9.66 2.92
CA ASN A 440 -36.38 9.51 4.12
C ASN A 440 -35.17 8.59 3.87
N GLY A 441 -34.16 8.66 4.72
CA GLY A 441 -32.85 8.04 4.48
C GLY A 441 -32.89 6.52 4.39
N VAL A 442 -32.33 5.95 3.31
CA VAL A 442 -32.05 4.50 3.16
C VAL A 442 -30.66 4.33 2.53
N THR A 443 -29.79 3.53 3.12
CA THR A 443 -28.44 3.34 2.55
C THR A 443 -28.43 2.42 1.34
N GLY A 444 -29.47 1.62 1.16
CA GLY A 444 -29.41 0.40 0.36
C GLY A 444 -28.61 -0.68 1.08
N TRP A 445 -28.57 -1.88 0.50
CA TRP A 445 -27.79 -2.99 1.05
C TRP A 445 -26.29 -2.71 0.99
N LYS A 446 -25.67 -2.67 2.16
CA LYS A 446 -24.23 -2.64 2.40
C LYS A 446 -23.77 -4.02 2.84
N GLU A 447 -22.49 -4.30 2.68
CA GLU A 447 -21.90 -5.60 2.99
C GLU A 447 -20.65 -5.45 3.86
N ILE A 448 -20.60 -6.22 4.94
CA ILE A 448 -19.37 -6.58 5.64
C ILE A 448 -18.95 -7.91 5.05
N ASP A 449 -17.74 -7.99 4.53
CA ASP A 449 -17.14 -9.24 4.08
C ASP A 449 -15.64 -9.16 4.42
N GLN A 450 -15.24 -9.59 5.62
CA GLN A 450 -13.90 -9.32 6.14
C GLN A 450 -13.26 -10.50 6.84
N THR A 451 -11.97 -10.68 6.60
CA THR A 451 -11.14 -11.62 7.34
C THR A 451 -10.81 -11.02 8.70
N VAL A 452 -11.16 -11.74 9.77
CA VAL A 452 -10.97 -11.36 11.16
C VAL A 452 -10.06 -12.37 11.83
N VAL A 453 -8.97 -11.91 12.42
CA VAL A 453 -8.12 -12.74 13.28
C VAL A 453 -8.49 -12.47 14.73
N SER A 454 -8.83 -13.53 15.47
CA SER A 454 -9.14 -13.45 16.90
C SER A 454 -7.88 -13.31 17.74
N THR A 455 -8.03 -12.91 19.01
CA THR A 455 -6.94 -12.88 20.00
C THR A 455 -6.49 -14.27 20.47
N GLY A 456 -6.92 -15.35 19.79
CA GLY A 456 -6.62 -16.74 20.11
C GLY A 456 -7.70 -17.45 20.93
N SER A 457 -8.78 -16.75 21.30
CA SER A 457 -9.92 -17.27 22.07
C SER A 457 -11.14 -17.64 21.22
N GLY A 458 -11.05 -17.59 19.89
CA GLY A 458 -12.19 -17.77 19.00
C GLY A 458 -13.07 -16.52 18.88
N LEU A 459 -14.22 -16.66 18.23
CA LEU A 459 -15.26 -15.62 18.20
C LEU A 459 -16.38 -15.99 19.17
N ASP A 460 -16.75 -15.02 20.00
CA ASP A 460 -17.86 -15.15 20.94
C ASP A 460 -19.17 -14.83 20.23
N SER A 461 -19.37 -13.59 19.79
CA SER A 461 -20.66 -13.15 19.26
C SER A 461 -20.54 -12.09 18.16
N ILE A 462 -21.57 -12.00 17.33
CA ILE A 462 -21.86 -10.84 16.50
C ILE A 462 -23.03 -10.10 17.11
N PHE A 463 -22.89 -8.78 17.20
CA PHE A 463 -23.76 -7.89 17.94
C PHE A 463 -24.19 -6.73 17.06
N PHE A 464 -25.49 -6.51 16.95
CA PHE A 464 -26.12 -5.39 16.27
C PHE A 464 -26.79 -4.50 17.32
N GLU A 465 -26.59 -3.20 17.21
CA GLU A 465 -27.25 -2.19 18.03
C GLU A 465 -27.72 -1.05 17.14
N ILE A 466 -29.04 -0.79 17.16
CA ILE A 466 -29.61 0.43 16.62
C ILE A 466 -29.98 1.32 17.80
N LYS A 467 -29.56 2.58 17.75
CA LYS A 467 -29.73 3.54 18.84
C LYS A 467 -30.17 4.91 18.35
N ASP A 468 -31.24 5.38 18.96
CA ASP A 468 -31.78 6.73 18.85
C ASP A 468 -30.96 7.69 19.71
N LEU A 469 -30.56 8.82 19.11
CA LEU A 469 -29.82 9.88 19.80
C LEU A 469 -30.51 11.23 19.63
N GLY A 470 -31.29 11.61 20.62
CA GLY A 470 -31.69 13.01 20.84
C GLY A 470 -33.18 13.17 21.06
N ASP A 471 -34.00 12.22 20.60
CA ASP A 471 -35.40 12.12 20.95
C ASP A 471 -35.88 10.66 21.10
N THR A 472 -37.18 10.43 20.92
CA THR A 472 -37.87 9.13 21.03
C THR A 472 -39.12 9.10 20.13
N ILE A 473 -39.22 10.06 19.21
CA ILE A 473 -40.40 10.36 18.40
C ILE A 473 -40.15 9.97 16.94
N VAL A 474 -38.94 10.23 16.43
CA VAL A 474 -38.59 9.95 15.04
C VAL A 474 -37.64 8.76 14.97
N ASP A 475 -38.16 7.62 14.53
CA ASP A 475 -37.44 6.35 14.65
C ASP A 475 -36.49 6.09 13.47
N SER A 476 -35.44 5.31 13.76
CA SER A 476 -34.53 4.70 12.79
C SER A 476 -34.55 3.17 12.88
N ALA A 477 -34.08 2.50 11.83
CA ALA A 477 -34.09 1.05 11.73
C ALA A 477 -32.86 0.50 10.99
N VAL A 478 -32.63 -0.80 11.16
CA VAL A 478 -31.70 -1.57 10.34
C VAL A 478 -32.38 -2.85 9.85
N LEU A 479 -32.21 -3.15 8.57
CA LEU A 479 -32.46 -4.47 8.00
C LEU A 479 -31.15 -5.27 8.02
N VAL A 480 -31.20 -6.54 8.40
CA VAL A 480 -30.03 -7.43 8.48
C VAL A 480 -30.37 -8.75 7.81
N ASP A 481 -29.46 -9.24 6.98
CA ASP A 481 -29.58 -10.51 6.29
C ASP A 481 -28.20 -11.10 5.94
N ALA A 482 -28.17 -12.35 5.47
CA ALA A 482 -26.98 -13.04 4.98
C ALA A 482 -25.80 -13.01 5.95
N VAL A 483 -26.06 -13.24 7.24
CA VAL A 483 -25.01 -13.32 8.26
C VAL A 483 -24.33 -14.69 8.19
N ALA A 484 -23.03 -14.70 7.91
CA ALA A 484 -22.24 -15.93 7.92
C ALA A 484 -20.85 -15.68 8.54
N ILE A 485 -20.37 -16.65 9.32
CA ILE A 485 -19.03 -16.64 9.89
C ILE A 485 -18.39 -17.97 9.56
N LEU A 486 -17.31 -17.97 8.78
CA LEU A 486 -16.67 -19.19 8.31
C LEU A 486 -15.28 -19.28 8.93
N GLU A 487 -14.91 -20.42 9.49
CA GLU A 487 -13.53 -20.66 9.92
C GLU A 487 -12.59 -20.75 8.70
N ASP A 488 -11.40 -20.14 8.80
CA ASP A 488 -10.38 -20.11 7.75
C ASP A 488 -8.98 -20.43 8.33
N PRO A 489 -8.70 -21.66 8.79
CA PRO A 489 -7.39 -22.07 9.28
C PRO A 489 -6.31 -22.00 8.18
N PRO A 490 -5.35 -21.05 8.24
CA PRO A 490 -4.33 -20.94 7.20
C PRO A 490 -3.15 -21.88 7.45
N LEU A 491 -2.39 -22.26 6.41
CA LEU A 491 -1.13 -22.99 6.61
C LEU A 491 -0.10 -22.18 7.41
N TYR A 492 -0.08 -20.86 7.21
CA TYR A 492 0.80 -19.91 7.90
C TYR A 492 -0.02 -18.73 8.44
N LEU A 493 -0.02 -18.56 9.77
CA LEU A 493 -0.58 -17.40 10.45
C LEU A 493 0.53 -16.59 11.12
N LEU A 494 0.68 -15.33 10.73
CA LEU A 494 1.49 -14.33 11.43
C LEU A 494 0.57 -13.37 12.17
N ARG A 495 0.68 -13.37 13.49
CA ARG A 495 -0.03 -12.45 14.38
C ARG A 495 0.89 -11.94 15.49
N ASP A 496 0.35 -11.08 16.35
CA ASP A 496 1.01 -10.60 17.58
C ASP A 496 2.40 -9.96 17.31
N GLY A 497 2.51 -9.18 16.22
CA GLY A 497 3.76 -8.51 15.84
C GLY A 497 4.89 -9.44 15.35
N SER A 498 4.56 -10.70 15.03
CA SER A 498 5.53 -11.67 14.54
C SER A 498 6.16 -11.28 13.19
N THR A 499 7.32 -11.86 12.90
CA THR A 499 8.00 -11.62 11.62
C THR A 499 8.41 -12.94 10.95
N LEU A 500 8.19 -13.03 9.63
CA LEU A 500 8.67 -14.12 8.78
C LEU A 500 9.65 -13.54 7.75
N THR A 501 10.79 -14.17 7.56
CA THR A 501 11.72 -13.83 6.48
C THR A 501 12.07 -15.09 5.70
N ARG A 502 11.92 -15.05 4.38
CA ARG A 502 12.30 -16.12 3.45
C ARG A 502 13.47 -15.69 2.58
N PRO A 503 14.48 -16.55 2.38
CA PRO A 503 15.64 -16.24 1.55
C PRO A 503 15.26 -16.11 0.07
N ALA A 504 16.17 -15.53 -0.71
CA ALA A 504 15.99 -15.32 -2.14
C ALA A 504 15.71 -16.64 -2.91
N GLY A 505 14.81 -16.60 -3.89
CA GLY A 505 14.51 -17.70 -4.81
C GLY A 505 13.76 -18.89 -4.20
N THR A 506 13.56 -18.93 -2.88
CA THR A 506 12.88 -20.04 -2.22
C THR A 506 11.40 -19.72 -2.05
N PRO A 507 10.48 -20.55 -2.59
CA PRO A 507 9.06 -20.33 -2.36
C PRO A 507 8.69 -20.49 -0.88
N LEU A 508 7.58 -19.88 -0.44
CA LEU A 508 7.00 -20.18 0.87
C LEU A 508 6.38 -21.57 0.86
N TYR A 509 5.64 -21.90 -0.20
CA TYR A 509 5.07 -23.23 -0.41
C TYR A 509 5.28 -23.70 -1.85
N GLU A 510 5.64 -24.98 -2.01
CA GLU A 510 5.93 -25.63 -3.28
C GLU A 510 5.15 -26.94 -3.42
N ALA A 511 4.46 -27.10 -4.56
CA ALA A 511 3.74 -28.32 -4.91
C ALA A 511 4.13 -28.80 -6.31
N VAL A 512 4.53 -30.07 -6.43
CA VAL A 512 4.87 -30.69 -7.71
C VAL A 512 4.16 -32.04 -7.81
N GLY A 513 3.27 -32.18 -8.79
CA GLY A 513 2.50 -33.42 -8.99
C GLY A 513 1.53 -33.76 -7.84
N ARG A 514 1.08 -32.77 -7.05
CA ARG A 514 0.30 -33.02 -5.83
C ARG A 514 -1.18 -32.72 -6.00
N THR A 515 -2.03 -33.41 -5.24
CA THR A 515 -3.45 -33.05 -5.05
C THR A 515 -3.67 -32.75 -3.58
N GLU A 516 -3.92 -31.49 -3.24
CA GLU A 516 -4.06 -31.04 -1.84
C GLU A 516 -5.19 -30.02 -1.68
N SER A 517 -5.73 -29.93 -0.46
CA SER A 517 -6.72 -28.92 -0.06
C SER A 517 -6.36 -28.37 1.31
N PHE A 518 -6.46 -27.06 1.46
CA PHE A 518 -6.28 -26.32 2.72
C PHE A 518 -6.94 -24.94 2.58
N ASP A 519 -7.35 -24.31 3.67
CA ASP A 519 -8.28 -23.17 3.61
C ASP A 519 -7.64 -21.87 3.08
N SER A 520 -6.55 -21.45 3.71
CA SER A 520 -5.70 -20.33 3.25
C SER A 520 -4.21 -20.71 3.29
N LEU A 521 -3.38 -20.04 2.47
CA LEU A 521 -1.94 -20.25 2.51
C LEU A 521 -1.26 -19.37 3.57
N LEU A 522 -1.27 -18.05 3.41
CA LEU A 522 -0.59 -17.11 4.31
C LEU A 522 -1.53 -15.99 4.76
N ILE A 523 -1.67 -15.82 6.07
CA ILE A 523 -2.36 -14.69 6.68
C ILE A 523 -1.37 -13.91 7.54
N VAL A 524 -1.28 -12.61 7.29
CA VAL A 524 -0.46 -11.67 8.08
C VAL A 524 -1.38 -10.62 8.67
N CYS A 525 -1.43 -10.54 9.99
CA CYS A 525 -2.28 -9.61 10.71
C CYS A 525 -1.57 -8.92 11.88
N CYS A 526 -2.30 -8.02 12.55
CA CYS A 526 -2.03 -7.70 13.95
C CYS A 526 -0.63 -7.08 14.14
N GLY A 527 -0.26 -6.18 13.23
CA GLY A 527 1.06 -5.52 13.18
C GLY A 527 2.24 -6.42 12.76
N SER A 528 1.97 -7.65 12.32
CA SER A 528 3.01 -8.61 11.91
C SER A 528 3.53 -8.32 10.50
N SER A 529 4.68 -8.90 10.15
CA SER A 529 5.23 -8.72 8.80
C SER A 529 5.91 -9.94 8.19
N ALA A 530 5.74 -10.11 6.88
CA ALA A 530 6.45 -11.11 6.10
C ALA A 530 7.35 -10.46 5.04
N VAL A 531 8.58 -10.95 4.92
CA VAL A 531 9.53 -10.61 3.85
C VAL A 531 9.81 -11.87 3.04
N LEU A 532 9.38 -11.87 1.78
CA LEU A 532 9.48 -13.01 0.87
C LEU A 532 10.59 -12.77 -0.15
N GLY A 533 11.65 -13.59 -0.11
CA GLY A 533 12.72 -13.58 -1.10
C GLY A 533 12.42 -14.36 -2.38
N GLY A 534 11.32 -15.11 -2.43
CA GLY A 534 10.85 -15.86 -3.58
C GLY A 534 9.32 -15.87 -3.64
N PRO A 535 8.72 -16.69 -4.52
CA PRO A 535 7.27 -16.80 -4.64
C PRO A 535 6.59 -17.15 -3.31
N LEU A 536 5.37 -16.67 -3.12
CA LEU A 536 4.47 -17.18 -2.08
C LEU A 536 4.10 -18.65 -2.39
N LEU A 537 3.72 -18.92 -3.62
CA LEU A 537 3.32 -20.25 -4.09
C LEU A 537 4.01 -20.55 -5.42
N ARG A 538 4.64 -21.72 -5.51
CA ARG A 538 5.08 -22.34 -6.76
C ARG A 538 4.40 -23.71 -6.91
N ALA A 539 3.57 -23.89 -7.92
CA ALA A 539 2.91 -25.16 -8.19
C ALA A 539 3.15 -25.63 -9.62
N THR A 540 3.48 -26.91 -9.78
CA THR A 540 3.73 -27.54 -11.08
C THR A 540 2.96 -28.84 -11.19
N ASP A 541 2.19 -29.02 -12.27
CA ASP A 541 1.39 -30.21 -12.57
C ASP A 541 0.56 -30.71 -11.37
N SER A 542 0.00 -29.76 -10.60
CA SER A 542 -0.69 -30.04 -9.33
C SER A 542 -2.17 -29.69 -9.40
N ALA A 543 -2.93 -30.17 -8.42
CA ALA A 543 -4.32 -29.84 -8.19
C ALA A 543 -4.54 -29.33 -6.76
N LEU A 544 -4.65 -28.01 -6.60
CA LEU A 544 -4.82 -27.38 -5.28
C LEU A 544 -6.24 -26.81 -5.14
N THR A 545 -6.87 -27.07 -3.99
CA THR A 545 -8.12 -26.42 -3.59
C THR A 545 -7.89 -25.56 -2.35
N VAL A 546 -7.97 -24.24 -2.54
CA VAL A 546 -7.79 -23.22 -1.51
C VAL A 546 -9.03 -22.31 -1.50
N PRO A 547 -10.07 -22.62 -0.70
CA PRO A 547 -11.34 -21.92 -0.74
C PRO A 547 -11.23 -20.45 -0.33
N PHE A 548 -10.38 -20.09 0.63
CA PHE A 548 -10.15 -18.70 1.04
C PHE A 548 -8.96 -18.12 0.29
N SER A 549 -7.98 -17.51 0.97
CA SER A 549 -6.96 -16.68 0.32
C SER A 549 -5.62 -17.41 0.16
N LEU A 550 -4.88 -17.09 -0.90
CA LEU A 550 -3.45 -17.42 -0.93
C LEU A 550 -2.67 -16.45 -0.03
N LEU A 551 -3.03 -15.17 -0.07
CA LEU A 551 -2.48 -14.16 0.80
C LEU A 551 -3.58 -13.25 1.34
N SER A 552 -3.67 -13.15 2.67
CA SER A 552 -4.41 -12.11 3.36
C SER A 552 -3.45 -11.22 4.17
N ALA A 553 -3.50 -9.91 3.95
CA ALA A 553 -2.79 -8.91 4.77
C ALA A 553 -3.81 -7.93 5.34
N VAL A 554 -4.18 -8.12 6.61
CA VAL A 554 -5.33 -7.46 7.25
C VAL A 554 -4.95 -6.93 8.63
N GLN A 555 -5.77 -6.10 9.27
CA GLN A 555 -5.56 -5.61 10.65
C GLN A 555 -4.12 -5.11 10.92
N GLY A 556 -3.53 -4.40 9.95
CA GLY A 556 -2.17 -3.84 10.04
C GLY A 556 -1.02 -4.79 9.66
N GLY A 557 -1.32 -5.99 9.14
CA GLY A 557 -0.32 -6.90 8.60
C GLY A 557 0.35 -6.36 7.34
N ARG A 558 1.64 -6.71 7.14
CA ARG A 558 2.41 -6.23 5.99
C ARG A 558 3.26 -7.31 5.34
N VAL A 559 3.15 -7.43 4.02
CA VAL A 559 3.97 -8.33 3.19
C VAL A 559 4.83 -7.52 2.23
N VAL A 560 6.11 -7.89 2.17
CA VAL A 560 7.08 -7.35 1.20
C VAL A 560 7.68 -8.51 0.45
N SER A 561 7.53 -8.52 -0.87
CA SER A 561 8.36 -9.34 -1.73
C SER A 561 9.62 -8.56 -2.10
N THR A 562 10.78 -9.18 -1.94
CA THR A 562 12.06 -8.66 -2.45
C THR A 562 12.44 -9.28 -3.80
N SER A 563 11.65 -10.24 -4.30
CA SER A 563 11.81 -10.83 -5.63
C SER A 563 10.99 -10.09 -6.69
N LEU A 564 11.45 -10.17 -7.94
CA LEU A 564 10.68 -9.77 -9.12
C LEU A 564 9.88 -10.94 -9.72
N ASP A 565 10.12 -12.16 -9.23
CA ASP A 565 9.36 -13.35 -9.62
C ASP A 565 7.86 -13.15 -9.36
N PRO A 566 6.98 -13.79 -10.14
CA PRO A 566 5.57 -13.82 -9.81
C PRO A 566 5.35 -14.32 -8.37
N LEU A 567 4.46 -13.65 -7.63
CA LEU A 567 4.18 -14.03 -6.24
C LEU A 567 3.53 -15.42 -6.19
N VAL A 568 2.71 -15.73 -7.18
CA VAL A 568 2.11 -17.05 -7.40
C VAL A 568 2.48 -17.52 -8.80
N GLN A 569 3.10 -18.70 -8.89
CA GLN A 569 3.51 -19.34 -10.14
C GLN A 569 2.81 -20.68 -10.28
N LEU A 570 2.04 -20.83 -11.34
CA LEU A 570 1.31 -22.07 -11.67
C LEU A 570 1.77 -22.56 -13.05
N ALA A 571 2.23 -23.80 -13.15
CA ALA A 571 2.63 -24.42 -14.42
C ALA A 571 1.93 -25.77 -14.57
N GLY A 572 1.12 -25.96 -15.61
CA GLY A 572 0.28 -27.16 -15.73
C GLY A 572 -0.75 -27.29 -14.59
N GLY A 573 -1.57 -28.33 -14.62
CA GLY A 573 -2.48 -28.66 -13.51
C GLY A 573 -3.77 -27.83 -13.42
N THR A 574 -4.52 -28.04 -12.33
CA THR A 574 -5.88 -27.51 -12.13
C THR A 574 -6.06 -26.93 -10.73
N TYR A 575 -6.31 -25.64 -10.59
CA TYR A 575 -6.33 -24.95 -9.31
C TYR A 575 -7.69 -24.31 -9.04
N THR A 576 -8.26 -24.56 -7.86
CA THR A 576 -9.42 -23.82 -7.34
C THR A 576 -8.94 -22.97 -6.18
N LEU A 577 -8.81 -21.67 -6.37
CA LEU A 577 -8.14 -20.76 -5.44
C LEU A 577 -9.04 -19.55 -5.19
N GLY A 578 -9.23 -19.08 -3.96
CA GLY A 578 -9.92 -17.78 -3.78
C GLY A 578 -11.42 -17.82 -4.03
N ARG A 579 -12.15 -18.88 -3.67
CA ARG A 579 -13.60 -18.99 -3.91
C ARG A 579 -14.47 -18.18 -2.95
N GLU A 580 -14.02 -17.98 -1.71
CA GLU A 580 -14.80 -17.29 -0.67
C GLU A 580 -14.50 -15.80 -0.53
N VAL A 581 -13.30 -15.35 -0.93
CA VAL A 581 -12.77 -13.99 -0.69
C VAL A 581 -12.06 -13.41 -1.92
N GLY A 582 -11.23 -14.23 -2.55
CA GLY A 582 -10.28 -13.84 -3.60
C GLY A 582 -8.89 -14.36 -3.29
N MET A 583 -8.05 -14.55 -4.30
CA MET A 583 -6.69 -15.09 -4.10
C MET A 583 -5.80 -14.15 -3.27
N LEU A 584 -5.99 -12.85 -3.44
CA LEU A 584 -5.32 -11.79 -2.70
C LEU A 584 -6.34 -10.94 -1.95
N ASP A 585 -6.25 -10.89 -0.63
CA ASP A 585 -7.13 -10.10 0.25
C ASP A 585 -6.29 -9.06 1.01
N LEU A 586 -6.44 -7.78 0.66
CA LEU A 586 -5.66 -6.69 1.27
C LEU A 586 -6.58 -5.72 1.99
N ALA A 587 -6.38 -5.57 3.30
CA ALA A 587 -7.06 -4.57 4.11
C ALA A 587 -6.09 -3.62 4.81
N GLY A 588 -6.24 -2.31 4.56
CA GLY A 588 -5.54 -1.27 5.31
C GLY A 588 -6.29 -0.85 6.57
N VAL A 589 -5.60 -0.16 7.49
CA VAL A 589 -6.17 0.38 8.73
C VAL A 589 -6.16 1.91 8.77
N ALA A 590 -5.28 2.54 7.99
CA ALA A 590 -5.18 3.99 7.88
C ALA A 590 -5.75 4.50 6.55
N SER A 591 -6.57 5.54 6.63
CA SER A 591 -7.11 6.27 5.49
C SER A 591 -6.87 7.77 5.59
N ALA A 592 -6.97 8.47 4.46
CA ALA A 592 -6.81 9.91 4.34
C ALA A 592 -7.79 10.47 3.29
N LEU A 593 -8.20 11.73 3.45
CA LEU A 593 -9.01 12.42 2.45
C LEU A 593 -8.21 12.63 1.16
N ASP A 594 -8.75 12.12 0.05
CA ASP A 594 -8.24 12.35 -1.28
C ASP A 594 -8.84 13.65 -1.83
N PRO A 595 -8.01 14.69 -2.09
CA PRO A 595 -8.51 16.00 -2.46
C PRO A 595 -9.14 16.06 -3.86
N ASP A 596 -8.80 15.10 -4.74
CA ASP A 596 -9.30 15.05 -6.10
C ASP A 596 -10.72 14.47 -6.16
N THR A 597 -10.97 13.44 -5.35
CA THR A 597 -12.27 12.76 -5.31
C THR A 597 -13.18 13.23 -4.18
N GLY A 598 -12.63 13.76 -3.09
CA GLY A 598 -13.33 14.04 -1.84
C GLY A 598 -13.61 12.78 -1.00
N LEU A 599 -13.14 11.60 -1.45
CA LEU A 599 -13.29 10.35 -0.72
C LEU A 599 -12.23 10.21 0.36
N VAL A 600 -12.57 9.55 1.46
CA VAL A 600 -11.57 9.03 2.41
C VAL A 600 -11.06 7.71 1.83
N LEU A 601 -9.76 7.62 1.53
CA LEU A 601 -9.15 6.46 0.88
C LEU A 601 -8.00 5.89 1.71
N GLY A 602 -7.77 4.60 1.57
CA GLY A 602 -6.66 3.85 2.13
C GLY A 602 -5.31 4.46 1.81
N SER A 603 -4.47 4.55 2.85
CA SER A 603 -3.11 5.08 2.78
C SER A 603 -2.04 4.03 3.09
N ASP A 604 -2.45 2.90 3.67
CA ASP A 604 -1.56 1.79 3.98
C ASP A 604 -1.20 0.96 2.74
N ARG A 605 0.00 0.39 2.75
CA ARG A 605 0.47 -0.54 1.71
C ARG A 605 0.68 -1.94 2.30
N PRO A 606 -0.41 -2.73 2.50
CA PRO A 606 -0.30 -4.07 3.07
C PRO A 606 0.55 -5.02 2.23
N LEU A 607 0.56 -4.84 0.91
CA LEU A 607 1.45 -5.55 -0.01
C LEU A 607 2.39 -4.60 -0.72
N GLN A 608 3.68 -4.95 -0.76
CA GLN A 608 4.68 -4.31 -1.62
C GLN A 608 5.37 -5.41 -2.43
N HIS A 609 5.07 -5.44 -3.72
CA HIS A 609 5.63 -6.38 -4.69
C HIS A 609 5.78 -5.66 -6.03
N ALA A 610 6.91 -5.84 -6.70
CA ALA A 610 7.20 -5.18 -7.97
C ALA A 610 6.94 -6.08 -9.19
N GLY A 611 6.84 -7.39 -8.97
CA GLY A 611 6.58 -8.39 -10.01
C GLY A 611 5.09 -8.67 -10.21
N THR A 612 4.81 -9.66 -11.08
CA THR A 612 3.44 -10.13 -11.32
C THR A 612 2.85 -10.73 -10.03
N PHE A 613 1.56 -10.54 -9.76
CA PHE A 613 0.94 -11.27 -8.65
C PHE A 613 0.75 -12.75 -9.02
N LEU A 614 -0.06 -13.04 -10.04
CA LEU A 614 -0.31 -14.39 -10.51
C LEU A 614 0.19 -14.59 -11.94
N GLU A 615 1.07 -15.55 -12.13
CA GLU A 615 1.43 -16.10 -13.44
C GLU A 615 0.98 -17.56 -13.54
N ALA A 616 0.25 -17.88 -14.61
CA ALA A 616 -0.19 -19.24 -14.90
C ALA A 616 0.14 -19.64 -16.34
N THR A 617 0.88 -20.75 -16.50
CA THR A 617 1.33 -21.28 -17.78
C THR A 617 0.74 -22.67 -18.02
N ALA A 618 0.01 -22.86 -19.12
CA ALA A 618 -0.67 -24.11 -19.45
C ALA A 618 -1.53 -24.69 -18.31
N ALA A 619 -2.14 -23.84 -17.49
CA ALA A 619 -2.88 -24.22 -16.29
C ALA A 619 -4.36 -23.84 -16.37
N THR A 620 -5.20 -24.59 -15.67
CA THR A 620 -6.61 -24.25 -15.47
C THR A 620 -6.84 -23.70 -14.07
N VAL A 621 -7.41 -22.50 -13.94
CA VAL A 621 -7.64 -21.84 -12.65
C VAL A 621 -9.10 -21.42 -12.50
N SER A 622 -9.69 -21.68 -11.33
CA SER A 622 -11.01 -21.19 -10.96
C SER A 622 -10.93 -20.39 -9.65
N THR A 623 -11.53 -19.19 -9.63
CA THR A 623 -11.53 -18.28 -8.47
C THR A 623 -12.87 -17.54 -8.32
N HIS A 624 -13.07 -16.83 -7.22
CA HIS A 624 -14.05 -15.74 -7.14
C HIS A 624 -13.48 -14.46 -7.76
N SER A 625 -12.34 -13.98 -7.25
CA SER A 625 -11.63 -12.80 -7.73
C SER A 625 -10.11 -12.99 -7.63
N VAL A 626 -9.33 -12.20 -8.38
CA VAL A 626 -7.86 -12.26 -8.27
C VAL A 626 -7.39 -11.45 -7.07
N ALA A 627 -7.85 -10.20 -6.97
CA ALA A 627 -7.54 -9.35 -5.83
C ALA A 627 -8.79 -8.63 -5.32
N ARG A 628 -8.93 -8.63 -3.99
CA ARG A 628 -9.88 -7.86 -3.22
C ARG A 628 -9.11 -6.85 -2.36
N LEU A 629 -9.50 -5.58 -2.45
CA LEU A 629 -8.84 -4.49 -1.73
C LEU A 629 -9.86 -3.66 -0.96
N ASP A 630 -9.58 -3.48 0.33
CA ASP A 630 -10.40 -2.71 1.26
C ASP A 630 -9.49 -1.74 2.01
N THR A 631 -9.71 -0.44 1.87
CA THR A 631 -8.94 0.59 2.57
C THR A 631 -7.42 0.46 2.34
N ALA A 632 -7.02 -0.18 1.23
CA ALA A 632 -5.63 -0.50 0.91
C ALA A 632 -5.12 0.32 -0.28
N LEU A 633 -3.84 0.71 -0.22
CA LEU A 633 -3.08 1.29 -1.32
C LEU A 633 -2.23 0.21 -2.01
N LEU A 634 -2.49 -0.03 -3.30
CA LEU A 634 -1.70 -0.92 -4.14
C LEU A 634 -1.10 -0.16 -5.34
N GLU A 635 0.21 -0.26 -5.51
CA GLU A 635 0.92 0.24 -6.68
C GLU A 635 1.43 -0.94 -7.50
N ALA A 636 0.73 -1.26 -8.59
CA ALA A 636 1.08 -2.36 -9.48
C ALA A 636 1.99 -1.85 -10.61
N SER A 637 3.29 -2.19 -10.56
CA SER A 637 4.24 -1.93 -11.65
C SER A 637 4.29 -3.02 -12.71
N ALA A 638 3.73 -4.19 -12.41
CA ALA A 638 3.64 -5.36 -13.26
C ALA A 638 2.19 -5.89 -13.26
N PRO A 639 1.84 -6.84 -14.14
CA PRO A 639 0.49 -7.38 -14.19
C PRO A 639 0.03 -7.99 -12.88
N LEU A 640 -1.24 -7.75 -12.54
CA LEU A 640 -1.87 -8.49 -11.46
C LEU A 640 -2.12 -9.94 -11.91
N LEU A 641 -2.41 -10.13 -13.20
CA LEU A 641 -2.70 -11.43 -13.78
C LEU A 641 -1.95 -11.61 -15.11
N ASP A 642 -1.23 -12.72 -15.25
CA ASP A 642 -0.57 -13.13 -16.49
C ASP A 642 -0.87 -14.60 -16.82
N LEU A 643 -1.60 -14.82 -17.92
CA LEU A 643 -1.95 -16.16 -18.40
C LEU A 643 -1.23 -16.44 -19.71
N ARG A 644 -0.52 -17.58 -19.76
CA ARG A 644 0.37 -17.95 -20.87
C ARG A 644 0.12 -19.39 -21.34
N GLN A 645 0.49 -19.66 -22.60
CA GLN A 645 0.59 -21.02 -23.16
C GLN A 645 -0.68 -21.89 -22.99
N GLY A 646 -1.84 -21.39 -23.40
CA GLY A 646 -3.09 -22.18 -23.34
C GLY A 646 -3.77 -22.18 -21.97
N SER A 647 -3.34 -21.33 -21.03
CA SER A 647 -3.98 -21.21 -19.72
C SER A 647 -5.44 -20.77 -19.84
N THR A 648 -6.28 -21.34 -18.98
CA THR A 648 -7.70 -21.00 -18.87
C THR A 648 -8.02 -20.58 -17.45
N MET A 649 -8.61 -19.39 -17.27
CA MET A 649 -9.06 -18.93 -15.96
C MET A 649 -10.55 -18.57 -15.98
N THR A 650 -11.26 -18.99 -14.95
CA THR A 650 -12.64 -18.58 -14.68
C THR A 650 -12.72 -17.89 -13.32
N ALA A 651 -13.24 -16.67 -13.28
CA ALA A 651 -13.56 -15.96 -12.06
C ALA A 651 -15.06 -15.66 -11.99
N SER A 652 -15.74 -15.97 -10.88
CA SER A 652 -17.17 -15.64 -10.75
C SER A 652 -17.44 -14.14 -10.56
N GLY A 653 -16.45 -13.39 -10.05
CA GLY A 653 -16.50 -11.95 -9.85
C GLY A 653 -15.55 -11.18 -10.77
N HIS A 654 -14.65 -10.41 -10.17
CA HIS A 654 -13.78 -9.44 -10.83
C HIS A 654 -12.32 -9.89 -10.88
N VAL A 655 -11.49 -9.29 -11.74
CA VAL A 655 -10.03 -9.43 -11.58
C VAL A 655 -9.60 -8.62 -10.37
N ALA A 656 -9.88 -7.31 -10.37
CA ALA A 656 -9.64 -6.43 -9.24
C ALA A 656 -10.97 -5.93 -8.68
N ASP A 657 -11.27 -6.28 -7.44
CA ASP A 657 -12.40 -5.76 -6.69
C ASP A 657 -11.91 -4.76 -5.64
N LEU A 658 -12.24 -3.48 -5.82
CA LEU A 658 -11.94 -2.41 -4.88
C LEU A 658 -13.20 -2.14 -4.06
N SER A 659 -13.30 -2.84 -2.94
CA SER A 659 -14.57 -3.04 -2.25
C SER A 659 -14.98 -1.83 -1.41
N TYR A 660 -14.06 -1.14 -0.72
CA TYR A 660 -14.35 0.10 0.02
C TYR A 660 -13.08 0.93 0.23
N GLN A 661 -13.06 2.20 -0.16
CA GLN A 661 -11.97 3.15 0.12
C GLN A 661 -10.58 2.70 -0.37
N ALA A 662 -10.49 1.78 -1.33
CA ALA A 662 -9.19 1.35 -1.85
C ALA A 662 -8.61 2.38 -2.83
N ARG A 663 -7.28 2.40 -2.94
CA ARG A 663 -6.55 3.21 -3.91
C ARG A 663 -5.59 2.32 -4.68
N VAL A 664 -5.80 2.19 -5.99
CA VAL A 664 -4.94 1.38 -6.85
C VAL A 664 -4.38 2.24 -7.96
N THR A 665 -3.08 2.14 -8.17
CA THR A 665 -2.39 2.71 -9.33
C THR A 665 -1.67 1.62 -10.09
N SER A 666 -1.94 1.49 -11.38
CA SER A 666 -1.30 0.52 -12.27
C SER A 666 -0.48 1.21 -13.35
N LEU A 667 0.79 0.83 -13.48
CA LEU A 667 1.74 1.41 -14.45
C LEU A 667 1.92 0.55 -15.71
N GLY A 668 1.32 -0.64 -15.76
CA GLY A 668 1.39 -1.59 -16.88
C GLY A 668 0.05 -2.29 -17.12
N PRO A 669 -0.02 -3.31 -18.00
CA PRO A 669 -1.21 -4.15 -18.13
C PRO A 669 -1.61 -4.71 -16.78
N LEU A 670 -2.86 -4.48 -16.37
CA LEU A 670 -3.44 -5.14 -15.20
C LEU A 670 -3.57 -6.63 -15.48
N VAL A 671 -3.98 -6.97 -16.70
CA VAL A 671 -4.12 -8.35 -17.20
C VAL A 671 -3.31 -8.52 -18.48
N ARG A 672 -2.51 -9.58 -18.53
CA ARG A 672 -1.84 -10.06 -19.73
C ARG A 672 -2.33 -11.47 -20.08
N LEU A 673 -2.72 -11.67 -21.33
CA LEU A 673 -3.11 -12.96 -21.89
C LEU A 673 -2.25 -13.26 -23.11
N ASP A 674 -1.67 -14.46 -23.17
CA ASP A 674 -0.85 -14.94 -24.27
C ASP A 674 -1.28 -16.37 -24.63
N ALA A 675 -1.90 -16.53 -25.81
CA ALA A 675 -2.58 -17.76 -26.23
C ALA A 675 -3.49 -18.35 -25.14
N SER A 676 -4.24 -17.51 -24.41
CA SER A 676 -4.94 -17.90 -23.18
C SER A 676 -6.36 -17.35 -23.10
N THR A 677 -7.21 -17.95 -22.24
CA THR A 677 -8.60 -17.53 -22.06
C THR A 677 -8.89 -17.10 -20.61
N LEU A 678 -9.51 -15.94 -20.43
CA LEU A 678 -10.04 -15.47 -19.15
C LEU A 678 -11.55 -15.25 -19.26
N SER A 679 -12.33 -15.86 -18.37
CA SER A 679 -13.79 -15.70 -18.29
C SER A 679 -14.21 -15.16 -16.93
N LEU A 680 -14.93 -14.03 -16.93
CA LEU A 680 -15.35 -13.30 -15.73
C LEU A 680 -16.87 -13.24 -15.64
N GLY A 681 -17.42 -13.57 -14.47
CA GLY A 681 -18.82 -13.32 -14.13
C GLY A 681 -19.12 -11.85 -13.82
N GLY A 682 -18.09 -11.03 -13.59
CA GLY A 682 -18.19 -9.59 -13.34
C GLY A 682 -17.46 -8.71 -14.35
N ALA A 683 -17.07 -7.51 -13.89
CA ALA A 683 -16.19 -6.58 -14.61
C ALA A 683 -14.71 -6.97 -14.45
N VAL A 684 -13.82 -6.51 -15.35
CA VAL A 684 -12.36 -6.61 -15.11
C VAL A 684 -11.99 -5.87 -13.83
N VAL A 685 -12.47 -4.64 -13.67
CA VAL A 685 -12.25 -3.83 -12.45
C VAL A 685 -13.60 -3.38 -11.86
N ASN A 686 -13.82 -3.65 -10.58
CA ASN A 686 -14.90 -3.03 -9.82
C ASN A 686 -14.32 -1.93 -8.91
N VAL A 687 -14.96 -0.76 -8.90
CA VAL A 687 -14.54 0.42 -8.15
C VAL A 687 -15.71 0.94 -7.33
N ASN A 688 -15.78 0.59 -6.05
CA ASN A 688 -16.83 1.05 -5.16
C ASN A 688 -16.26 1.96 -4.06
N ALA A 689 -16.69 3.22 -4.01
CA ALA A 689 -16.18 4.22 -3.06
C ALA A 689 -14.63 4.25 -2.99
N SER A 690 -13.99 4.02 -4.14
CA SER A 690 -12.56 3.73 -4.28
C SER A 690 -11.99 4.46 -5.50
N VAL A 691 -10.68 4.42 -5.67
CA VAL A 691 -9.98 4.98 -6.84
C VAL A 691 -9.13 3.93 -7.51
N PHE A 692 -9.37 3.73 -8.81
CA PHE A 692 -8.50 2.95 -9.69
C PHE A 692 -7.92 3.87 -10.77
N SER A 693 -6.59 3.89 -10.88
CA SER A 693 -5.87 4.79 -11.77
C SER A 693 -4.74 4.09 -12.54
N GLY A 694 -4.38 4.57 -13.72
CA GLY A 694 -3.18 4.08 -14.40
C GLY A 694 -2.86 4.74 -15.74
N THR A 695 -1.65 4.46 -16.25
CA THR A 695 -1.09 5.12 -17.44
C THR A 695 -0.64 4.18 -18.57
N GLY A 696 -0.68 2.86 -18.35
CA GLY A 696 -0.35 1.83 -19.34
C GLY A 696 -1.57 1.31 -20.10
N SER A 697 -1.44 0.15 -20.75
CA SER A 697 -2.61 -0.59 -21.24
C SER A 697 -3.38 -1.18 -20.06
N LEU A 698 -4.72 -1.21 -20.02
CA LEU A 698 -5.43 -1.98 -18.97
C LEU A 698 -5.30 -3.49 -19.24
N LEU A 699 -5.45 -3.88 -20.51
CA LEU A 699 -5.38 -5.25 -20.98
C LEU A 699 -4.29 -5.40 -22.06
N ALA A 700 -3.58 -6.52 -22.06
CA ALA A 700 -2.68 -6.93 -23.14
C ALA A 700 -3.04 -8.34 -23.60
N LEU A 701 -3.46 -8.51 -24.85
CA LEU A 701 -3.87 -9.79 -25.43
C LEU A 701 -2.96 -10.14 -26.61
N ALA A 702 -2.39 -11.34 -26.55
CA ALA A 702 -1.46 -11.86 -27.54
C ALA A 702 -1.89 -13.24 -28.08
N ASN A 703 -1.53 -13.53 -29.33
CA ASN A 703 -1.49 -14.88 -29.89
C ASN A 703 -2.82 -15.66 -29.79
N GLY A 704 -3.95 -15.04 -30.13
CA GLY A 704 -5.26 -15.69 -30.13
C GLY A 704 -5.95 -15.73 -28.75
N SER A 705 -5.58 -14.81 -27.86
CA SER A 705 -6.16 -14.76 -26.51
C SER A 705 -7.60 -14.27 -26.48
N THR A 706 -8.38 -14.75 -25.51
CA THR A 706 -9.79 -14.40 -25.35
C THR A 706 -10.10 -13.92 -23.93
N LEU A 707 -10.74 -12.75 -23.83
CA LEU A 707 -11.37 -12.26 -22.60
C LEU A 707 -12.89 -12.31 -22.77
N ASN A 708 -13.58 -13.04 -21.90
CA ASN A 708 -15.03 -12.95 -21.73
C ASN A 708 -15.32 -12.25 -20.40
N ALA A 709 -16.06 -11.14 -20.43
CA ALA A 709 -16.42 -10.41 -19.22
C ALA A 709 -17.83 -9.81 -19.33
N ARG A 710 -18.40 -9.34 -18.22
CA ARG A 710 -19.62 -8.53 -18.29
C ARG A 710 -19.30 -7.09 -18.69
N LEU A 711 -18.25 -6.51 -18.11
CA LEU A 711 -17.85 -5.12 -18.27
C LEU A 711 -16.33 -4.98 -18.25
N LEU A 712 -15.80 -3.87 -18.79
CA LEU A 712 -14.41 -3.48 -18.54
C LEU A 712 -14.27 -2.91 -17.14
N ALA A 713 -15.15 -1.99 -16.73
CA ALA A 713 -15.22 -1.55 -15.35
C ALA A 713 -16.63 -1.23 -14.87
N SER A 714 -16.83 -1.34 -13.56
CA SER A 714 -18.01 -0.89 -12.82
C SER A 714 -17.57 0.15 -11.80
N VAL A 715 -18.23 1.31 -11.75
CA VAL A 715 -17.89 2.42 -10.86
C VAL A 715 -19.11 2.87 -10.07
N SER A 716 -19.03 2.79 -8.75
CA SER A 716 -20.11 3.11 -7.81
C SER A 716 -19.61 3.82 -6.55
N GLY A 717 -20.55 4.26 -5.70
CA GLY A 717 -20.24 4.79 -4.37
C GLY A 717 -19.41 6.09 -4.38
N GLY A 718 -19.48 6.88 -5.46
CA GLY A 718 -18.63 8.06 -5.62
C GLY A 718 -17.22 7.78 -6.15
N GLY A 719 -16.94 6.53 -6.53
CA GLY A 719 -15.62 6.07 -6.96
C GLY A 719 -15.12 6.73 -8.26
N LEU A 720 -13.82 6.60 -8.50
CA LEU A 720 -13.16 7.12 -9.70
C LEU A 720 -12.39 6.01 -10.43
N PHE A 721 -12.74 5.80 -11.69
CA PHE A 721 -11.87 5.09 -12.65
C PHE A 721 -11.18 6.12 -13.55
N SER A 722 -9.85 6.19 -13.49
CA SER A 722 -9.06 7.15 -14.28
C SER A 722 -7.97 6.43 -15.06
N TRP A 723 -7.94 6.54 -16.38
CA TRP A 723 -7.00 5.78 -17.20
C TRP A 723 -6.46 6.61 -18.36
N SER A 724 -5.14 6.66 -18.52
CA SER A 724 -4.51 7.49 -19.54
C SER A 724 -3.99 6.77 -20.77
N GLY A 725 -3.65 5.49 -20.66
CA GLY A 725 -3.26 4.66 -21.80
C GLY A 725 -4.45 4.01 -22.52
N PRO A 726 -4.20 3.08 -23.45
CA PRO A 726 -5.26 2.29 -24.08
C PRO A 726 -5.93 1.35 -23.07
N LEU A 727 -7.20 1.03 -23.28
CA LEU A 727 -7.90 0.00 -22.49
C LEU A 727 -7.45 -1.41 -22.91
N ALA A 728 -7.14 -1.64 -24.18
CA ALA A 728 -6.52 -2.90 -24.60
C ALA A 728 -5.46 -2.70 -25.68
N THR A 729 -4.45 -3.56 -25.63
CA THR A 729 -3.45 -3.74 -26.67
C THR A 729 -3.53 -5.16 -27.23
N PHE A 730 -3.45 -5.27 -28.55
CA PHE A 730 -3.50 -6.54 -29.28
C PHE A 730 -2.20 -6.81 -30.01
N THR A 731 -1.65 -8.01 -29.84
CA THR A 731 -0.47 -8.49 -30.58
C THR A 731 -0.73 -9.87 -31.19
N GLY A 732 -0.29 -10.10 -32.43
CA GLY A 732 -0.68 -11.30 -33.18
C GLY A 732 -2.14 -11.28 -33.66
N ALA A 733 -2.63 -12.41 -34.16
CA ALA A 733 -3.98 -12.53 -34.74
C ALA A 733 -4.94 -13.31 -33.84
N GLY A 734 -6.25 -13.09 -34.02
CA GLY A 734 -7.31 -13.89 -33.38
C GLY A 734 -7.63 -13.52 -31.94
N ASN A 735 -7.15 -12.38 -31.45
CA ASN A 735 -7.45 -11.92 -30.10
C ASN A 735 -8.89 -11.41 -30.00
N SER A 736 -9.60 -11.74 -28.91
CA SER A 736 -10.98 -11.28 -28.72
C SER A 736 -11.28 -10.78 -27.30
N ILE A 737 -12.09 -9.72 -27.21
CA ILE A 737 -12.73 -9.25 -25.97
C ILE A 737 -14.24 -9.33 -26.20
N ASN A 738 -14.94 -10.15 -25.42
CA ASN A 738 -16.37 -10.38 -25.51
C ASN A 738 -17.05 -9.82 -24.26
N LEU A 739 -17.91 -8.81 -24.42
CA LEU A 739 -18.65 -8.20 -23.33
C LEU A 739 -20.12 -8.63 -23.36
N THR A 740 -20.57 -9.33 -22.31
CA THR A 740 -21.91 -9.94 -22.23
C THR A 740 -22.75 -9.28 -21.14
N ASN A 741 -23.52 -8.26 -21.52
CA ASN A 741 -24.51 -7.62 -20.67
C ASN A 741 -25.63 -6.97 -21.51
N SER A 742 -26.71 -6.53 -20.86
CA SER A 742 -27.86 -5.86 -21.50
C SER A 742 -28.14 -4.47 -20.89
N LEU A 743 -27.12 -3.84 -20.30
CA LEU A 743 -27.28 -2.59 -19.55
C LEU A 743 -27.71 -1.40 -20.42
N CYS A 744 -27.52 -1.49 -21.74
CA CYS A 744 -27.99 -0.51 -22.72
C CYS A 744 -29.23 -0.97 -23.50
N ALA A 745 -30.04 -1.88 -22.93
CA ALA A 745 -31.34 -2.20 -23.51
C ALA A 745 -32.38 -1.07 -23.31
N GLY A 746 -32.17 -0.17 -22.33
CA GLY A 746 -32.98 1.02 -22.07
C GLY A 746 -32.33 2.32 -22.54
N ALA A 747 -32.92 3.47 -22.18
CA ALA A 747 -32.50 4.79 -22.64
C ALA A 747 -31.27 5.38 -21.91
N ASP A 748 -30.86 4.81 -20.78
CA ASP A 748 -29.83 5.37 -19.90
C ASP A 748 -28.40 4.94 -20.28
N CYS A 749 -28.06 5.06 -21.56
CA CYS A 749 -26.70 4.85 -22.05
C CYS A 749 -26.21 6.02 -22.90
N ILE A 750 -24.94 6.36 -22.72
CA ILE A 750 -24.24 7.33 -23.57
C ILE A 750 -23.10 6.66 -24.31
N THR A 751 -22.71 7.27 -25.44
CA THR A 751 -21.55 6.86 -26.21
C THR A 751 -20.51 7.98 -26.21
N ALA A 752 -19.26 7.66 -25.86
CA ALA A 752 -18.13 8.59 -25.88
C ALA A 752 -16.85 7.86 -26.27
N GLY A 753 -16.06 8.41 -27.20
CA GLY A 753 -14.81 7.78 -27.68
C GLY A 753 -14.97 6.36 -28.25
N GLY A 754 -16.13 6.05 -28.85
CA GLY A 754 -16.45 4.71 -29.36
C GLY A 754 -16.83 3.68 -28.28
N LEU A 755 -16.91 4.10 -27.02
CA LEU A 755 -17.29 3.27 -25.87
C LEU A 755 -18.71 3.60 -25.42
N ARG A 756 -19.38 2.62 -24.81
CA ARG A 756 -20.73 2.75 -24.25
C ARG A 756 -20.72 2.68 -22.74
N PHE A 757 -21.42 3.62 -22.10
CA PHE A 757 -21.50 3.78 -20.66
C PHE A 757 -22.96 3.67 -20.23
N ALA A 758 -23.27 2.68 -19.38
CA ALA A 758 -24.56 2.61 -18.72
C ALA A 758 -24.54 3.51 -17.49
N LEU A 759 -25.51 4.43 -17.40
CA LEU A 759 -25.65 5.37 -16.30
C LEU A 759 -26.81 4.91 -15.41
N ARG A 760 -26.60 4.86 -14.09
CA ARG A 760 -27.59 4.42 -13.11
C ARG A 760 -27.58 5.29 -11.86
N ASN A 761 -28.68 5.25 -11.10
CA ASN A 761 -28.78 5.80 -9.75
C ASN A 761 -28.27 7.26 -9.65
N GLY A 762 -28.73 8.11 -10.57
CA GLY A 762 -28.35 9.54 -10.60
C GLY A 762 -27.02 9.86 -11.30
N ALA A 763 -26.34 8.89 -11.91
CA ALA A 763 -25.22 9.18 -12.82
C ALA A 763 -25.72 9.86 -14.11
N VAL A 764 -24.99 10.86 -14.57
CA VAL A 764 -25.29 11.68 -15.75
C VAL A 764 -24.11 11.71 -16.72
N ALA A 765 -24.30 12.27 -17.92
CA ALA A 765 -23.25 12.31 -18.93
C ALA A 765 -21.95 13.03 -18.46
N ALA A 766 -22.07 14.03 -17.59
CA ALA A 766 -20.93 14.76 -17.02
C ALA A 766 -20.03 13.88 -16.12
N ASN A 767 -20.51 12.71 -15.67
CA ASN A 767 -19.69 11.74 -14.92
C ASN A 767 -18.67 11.02 -15.82
N VAL A 768 -18.78 11.14 -17.14
CA VAL A 768 -17.92 10.46 -18.11
C VAL A 768 -17.13 11.50 -18.91
N THR A 769 -15.81 11.42 -18.82
CA THR A 769 -14.89 12.23 -19.62
C THR A 769 -14.02 11.31 -20.46
N VAL A 770 -14.13 11.38 -21.80
CA VAL A 770 -13.31 10.59 -22.72
C VAL A 770 -12.66 11.54 -23.71
N THR A 771 -11.36 11.74 -23.57
CA THR A 771 -10.54 12.55 -24.50
C THR A 771 -9.50 11.72 -25.24
N ASN A 772 -9.25 10.47 -24.80
CA ASN A 772 -8.44 9.51 -25.55
C ASN A 772 -9.24 8.93 -26.74
N PRO A 773 -8.81 9.15 -28.00
CA PRO A 773 -9.56 8.71 -29.18
C PRO A 773 -9.35 7.23 -29.56
N THR A 774 -8.42 6.51 -28.92
CA THR A 774 -8.03 5.14 -29.31
C THR A 774 -8.01 4.18 -28.11
N PRO A 775 -9.19 3.76 -27.60
CA PRO A 775 -9.27 2.88 -26.44
C PRO A 775 -8.70 1.47 -26.71
N PHE A 776 -8.62 1.06 -27.97
CA PHE A 776 -8.11 -0.25 -28.37
C PHE A 776 -7.05 -0.08 -29.44
N VAL A 777 -5.87 -0.68 -29.24
CA VAL A 777 -4.69 -0.49 -30.08
C VAL A 777 -4.11 -1.84 -30.51
N GLY A 778 -3.56 -1.92 -31.72
CA GLY A 778 -2.93 -3.12 -32.27
C GLY A 778 -3.76 -3.80 -33.38
N ALA A 779 -3.11 -4.62 -34.19
CA ALA A 779 -3.74 -5.28 -35.33
C ALA A 779 -4.56 -6.52 -34.90
N ALA A 780 -5.59 -6.86 -35.66
CA ALA A 780 -6.30 -8.15 -35.63
C ALA A 780 -6.91 -8.58 -34.28
N GLY A 781 -7.20 -7.64 -33.38
CA GLY A 781 -8.05 -7.86 -32.20
C GLY A 781 -9.51 -7.46 -32.47
N THR A 782 -10.46 -8.24 -31.94
CA THR A 782 -11.90 -7.95 -32.04
C THR A 782 -12.49 -7.64 -30.68
N VAL A 783 -13.22 -6.53 -30.56
CA VAL A 783 -14.00 -6.20 -29.36
C VAL A 783 -15.49 -6.38 -29.68
N ASN A 784 -16.06 -7.47 -29.18
CA ASN A 784 -17.42 -7.89 -29.46
C ASN A 784 -18.36 -7.39 -28.35
N VAL A 785 -19.20 -6.41 -28.68
CA VAL A 785 -20.13 -5.77 -27.75
C VAL A 785 -21.49 -5.61 -28.43
N ALA A 786 -22.49 -6.38 -28.02
CA ALA A 786 -23.84 -6.33 -28.60
C ALA A 786 -24.48 -4.94 -28.48
N PRO A 787 -25.42 -4.52 -29.34
CA PRO A 787 -26.07 -3.19 -29.28
C PRO A 787 -26.74 -2.85 -27.94
N THR A 788 -27.08 -3.85 -27.13
CA THR A 788 -27.65 -3.69 -25.79
C THR A 788 -26.60 -3.74 -24.67
N ALA A 789 -25.33 -3.99 -24.97
CA ALA A 789 -24.26 -4.13 -23.97
C ALA A 789 -23.49 -2.82 -23.73
N ALA A 790 -23.10 -2.56 -22.49
CA ALA A 790 -22.19 -1.46 -22.12
C ALA A 790 -20.74 -1.95 -21.97
N HIS A 791 -19.78 -1.03 -22.10
CA HIS A 791 -18.38 -1.27 -21.72
C HIS A 791 -18.17 -0.97 -20.23
N PHE A 792 -18.82 0.09 -19.75
CA PHE A 792 -18.72 0.59 -18.39
C PHE A 792 -20.11 0.71 -17.75
N LEU A 793 -20.19 0.44 -16.45
CA LEU A 793 -21.31 0.84 -15.61
C LEU A 793 -20.85 2.00 -14.71
N VAL A 794 -21.60 3.09 -14.71
CA VAL A 794 -21.41 4.23 -13.81
C VAL A 794 -22.70 4.42 -13.01
N SER A 795 -22.61 4.25 -11.70
CA SER A 795 -23.76 4.30 -10.79
C SER A 795 -23.52 5.30 -9.68
N GLY A 796 -24.46 6.21 -9.43
CA GLY A 796 -24.32 7.26 -8.41
C GLY A 796 -23.81 8.58 -8.99
N SER A 797 -24.38 9.69 -8.51
CA SER A 797 -24.07 11.05 -8.97
C SER A 797 -22.61 11.47 -8.75
N GLY A 798 -21.94 10.91 -7.74
CA GLY A 798 -20.52 11.17 -7.44
C GLY A 798 -19.52 10.31 -8.22
N SER A 799 -19.96 9.22 -8.85
CA SER A 799 -19.09 8.24 -9.51
C SER A 799 -18.57 8.80 -10.83
N ARG A 800 -17.29 8.58 -11.15
CA ARG A 800 -16.64 9.21 -12.33
C ARG A 800 -15.79 8.22 -13.12
N VAL A 801 -15.84 8.36 -14.45
CA VAL A 801 -14.93 7.68 -15.38
C VAL A 801 -14.20 8.73 -16.22
N THR A 802 -12.87 8.69 -16.17
CA THR A 802 -12.00 9.58 -16.95
C THR A 802 -11.05 8.74 -17.79
N LEU A 803 -11.13 8.89 -19.11
CA LEU A 803 -10.23 8.27 -20.08
C LEU A 803 -9.51 9.38 -20.85
N ALA A 804 -8.34 9.80 -20.35
CA ALA A 804 -7.63 10.99 -20.83
C ALA A 804 -6.11 10.81 -20.80
N PRO A 805 -5.36 11.19 -21.86
CA PRO A 805 -3.90 11.01 -21.95
C PRO A 805 -3.08 11.65 -20.82
#